data_AF-A0A662BZU1-F1
#
_entry.id   AF-A0A662BZU1-F1
#
_cell.length_a   1.000
_cell.length_b   1.000
_cell.length_c   1.000
_cell.angle_alpha   90.00
_cell.angle_beta   90.00
_cell.angle_gamma   90.00
#
_symmetry.space_group_name_H-M   'P 1'
#
loop_
_entity.id
_entity.type
_entity.pdbx_description
1 polymer ?
#
loop_
_entity_poly.entity_id
_entity_poly.type
_entity_poly.pdbx_seq_one_letter_code
_entity_poly.pdbx_strand_id
1 'polypeptide(L)'
;MEENNIQKKIEDKFPVINKVDVLHFLLNKGGVYYLPKNFEKETFHKSLREFLETDLSLKSNCYSSQQIDVISYSIRKGVKSALGLGLSMNLIMIIDDGKLFYVFKPDKWFEKPDKKESFNLKKLVNESKEADIKNWIFSYLFDLSSNEVDSFMGTENRYVQAISPKQKLWLSTSRSKEDILLAFLEISAIKKWKKEYEGNKGIKWSFLLSTNEAKIIGFNEREELIGFVDIEPGKIKVKKEMGRYPVSIGDHIIFYSARSNSNLYLEISHLVSLSANERIRETVRLNWLNRDKKDKQNLYALKLAKELNKNVQNPFDDLSVLYMEYAEGRKEAVFSDFVEDEKLLKLLNDILDYEGTIELLAAWVEKWEISYIDILALNKLLLEAIKDAVQAKNILPFHKLVRGKYQKKNKDAINAVIFDYEYARHLIKSEQNDDAKKILNKRLKQLPDESISDLLPPKDLDLMGNAAGQVLKVRILEVLVKLESEKKALEIKKQLATLQPLVVNRLDDLIQYADLKIAGKASKLKEVMEAGGLVFHETAPGDTKYHKLPHKLIEKSLRHPASRKDGSFSNIQKWLAKVEVPDYSMIKSYSEQLTEKRHPLLNEIVIDIKYALNIENLEVYISKGDKSVGISGFEGTPMYLIVGGDHLDKESIHYLGYQELKFAVAVEMAHLYFKHSRITSTD
;
A
#
# COMPACT_ATOMS: atom_id res chain seq x y z
N MET A 1 -23.84 -32.27 64.14
CA MET A 1 -23.08 -32.42 65.41
C MET A 1 -21.58 -32.57 65.19
N GLU A 2 -21.10 -33.18 64.09
CA GLU A 2 -19.66 -33.26 63.78
C GLU A 2 -19.03 -31.94 63.30
N GLU A 3 -19.75 -31.09 62.54
CA GLU A 3 -19.26 -29.75 62.15
C GLU A 3 -19.00 -28.84 63.36
N ASN A 4 -19.92 -28.80 64.34
CA ASN A 4 -19.74 -28.05 65.58
C ASN A 4 -18.55 -28.54 66.43
N ASN A 5 -18.18 -29.82 66.34
CA ASN A 5 -17.05 -30.39 67.09
C ASN A 5 -15.69 -30.11 66.43
N ILE A 6 -15.66 -29.92 65.11
CA ILE A 6 -14.47 -29.44 64.38
C ILE A 6 -14.29 -27.94 64.61
N GLN A 7 -15.39 -27.18 64.59
CA GLN A 7 -15.40 -25.73 64.83
C GLN A 7 -14.89 -25.39 66.24
N LYS A 8 -15.34 -26.14 67.26
CA LYS A 8 -14.87 -26.01 68.65
C LYS A 8 -13.41 -26.45 68.84
N LYS A 9 -12.96 -27.51 68.16
CA LYS A 9 -11.55 -27.97 68.18
C LYS A 9 -10.59 -27.02 67.45
N ILE A 10 -11.10 -26.19 66.53
CA ILE A 10 -10.36 -25.15 65.82
C ILE A 10 -10.32 -23.90 66.73
N GLU A 11 -11.45 -23.44 67.24
CA GLU A 11 -11.53 -22.32 68.20
C GLU A 11 -10.66 -22.52 69.45
N ASP A 12 -10.53 -23.74 69.96
CA ASP A 12 -9.65 -24.07 71.10
C ASP A 12 -8.15 -24.26 70.73
N LYS A 13 -7.81 -24.40 69.43
CA LYS A 13 -6.43 -24.63 68.95
C LYS A 13 -5.74 -23.40 68.38
N PHE A 14 -6.50 -22.43 67.87
CA PHE A 14 -5.93 -21.18 67.39
C PHE A 14 -5.92 -20.20 68.56
N PRO A 15 -4.75 -19.72 69.04
CA PRO A 15 -4.74 -18.62 69.99
C PRO A 15 -5.56 -17.47 69.42
N VAL A 16 -6.13 -16.61 70.28
CA VAL A 16 -6.81 -15.38 69.82
C VAL A 16 -5.79 -14.52 69.09
N ILE A 17 -5.69 -14.73 67.80
CA ILE A 17 -4.69 -14.11 66.95
C ILE A 17 -5.27 -12.76 66.54
N ASN A 18 -4.65 -11.70 67.05
CA ASN A 18 -5.03 -10.34 66.76
C ASN A 18 -4.82 -10.03 65.27
N LYS A 19 -5.87 -9.52 64.60
CA LYS A 19 -5.82 -9.02 63.21
C LYS A 19 -4.62 -8.10 62.98
N VAL A 20 -4.30 -7.21 63.93
CA VAL A 20 -3.21 -6.25 63.79
C VAL A 20 -1.86 -6.95 63.68
N ASP A 21 -1.62 -7.99 64.47
CA ASP A 21 -0.33 -8.70 64.48
C ASP A 21 -0.13 -9.55 63.23
N VAL A 22 -1.20 -10.21 62.75
CA VAL A 22 -1.15 -10.97 61.48
C VAL A 22 -1.04 -10.03 60.30
N LEU A 23 -1.78 -8.92 60.30
CA LEU A 23 -1.68 -7.93 59.24
C LEU A 23 -0.29 -7.31 59.22
N HIS A 24 0.27 -6.93 60.38
CA HIS A 24 1.64 -6.44 60.49
C HIS A 24 2.66 -7.48 60.02
N PHE A 25 2.45 -8.77 60.34
CA PHE A 25 3.28 -9.85 59.82
C PHE A 25 3.14 -9.99 58.30
N LEU A 26 1.93 -9.97 57.76
CA LEU A 26 1.65 -10.09 56.33
C LEU A 26 2.21 -8.91 55.54
N LEU A 27 2.07 -7.69 56.02
CA LEU A 27 2.73 -6.50 55.47
C LEU A 27 4.25 -6.67 55.43
N ASN A 28 4.81 -7.35 56.43
CA ASN A 28 6.26 -7.53 56.55
C ASN A 28 6.83 -8.83 55.99
N LYS A 29 6.02 -9.86 55.67
CA LYS A 29 6.49 -11.19 55.22
C LYS A 29 5.54 -11.93 54.26
N GLY A 30 4.33 -11.44 54.06
CA GLY A 30 3.32 -12.03 53.17
C GLY A 30 3.48 -11.65 51.71
N GLY A 31 2.73 -12.32 50.85
CA GLY A 31 2.45 -11.89 49.49
C GLY A 31 1.21 -11.01 49.43
N VAL A 32 1.08 -10.25 48.35
CA VAL A 32 -0.07 -9.39 48.08
C VAL A 32 -0.55 -9.57 46.64
N TYR A 33 -1.85 -9.37 46.43
CA TYR A 33 -2.45 -9.12 45.13
C TYR A 33 -3.44 -7.95 45.23
N TYR A 34 -3.56 -7.17 44.16
CA TYR A 34 -4.64 -6.20 44.01
C TYR A 34 -5.90 -6.91 43.56
N LEU A 35 -7.04 -6.56 44.15
CA LEU A 35 -8.32 -7.19 43.85
C LEU A 35 -9.06 -6.41 42.75
N PRO A 36 -9.57 -7.12 41.72
CA PRO A 36 -10.49 -6.53 40.75
C PRO A 36 -11.77 -5.99 41.41
N LYS A 37 -12.40 -4.99 40.77
CA LYS A 37 -13.64 -4.36 41.29
C LYS A 37 -14.80 -5.35 41.44
N ASN A 38 -14.84 -6.38 40.60
CA ASN A 38 -15.82 -7.47 40.59
C ASN A 38 -15.39 -8.67 41.45
N PHE A 39 -14.36 -8.53 42.29
CA PHE A 39 -13.94 -9.60 43.17
C PHE A 39 -14.98 -9.87 44.26
N GLU A 40 -15.48 -11.10 44.30
CA GLU A 40 -16.38 -11.59 45.34
C GLU A 40 -15.68 -12.63 46.22
N LYS A 41 -15.57 -12.31 47.51
CA LYS A 41 -14.85 -13.12 48.50
C LYS A 41 -15.40 -14.55 48.62
N GLU A 42 -16.73 -14.70 48.67
CA GLU A 42 -17.37 -16.01 48.84
C GLU A 42 -17.15 -16.91 47.62
N THR A 43 -17.31 -16.35 46.42
CA THR A 43 -17.06 -17.01 45.14
C THR A 43 -15.59 -17.44 45.02
N PHE A 44 -14.66 -16.57 45.44
CA PHE A 44 -13.23 -16.90 45.49
C PHE A 44 -12.93 -18.05 46.44
N HIS A 45 -13.45 -18.03 47.66
CA HIS A 45 -13.24 -19.11 48.63
C HIS A 45 -13.80 -20.44 48.15
N LYS A 46 -14.99 -20.43 47.54
CA LYS A 46 -15.60 -21.63 46.97
C LYS A 46 -14.73 -22.21 45.85
N SER A 47 -14.31 -21.37 44.91
CA SER A 47 -13.49 -21.79 43.76
C SER A 47 -12.10 -22.29 44.20
N LEU A 48 -11.50 -21.64 45.20
CA LEU A 48 -10.22 -22.06 45.76
C LEU A 48 -10.34 -23.42 46.46
N ARG A 49 -11.42 -23.62 47.22
CA ARG A 49 -11.70 -24.91 47.86
C ARG A 49 -11.85 -26.02 46.83
N GLU A 50 -12.64 -25.76 45.77
CA GLU A 50 -12.82 -26.70 44.68
C GLU A 50 -11.47 -27.08 44.08
N PHE A 51 -10.67 -26.11 43.64
CA PHE A 51 -9.32 -26.34 43.11
C PHE A 51 -8.41 -27.16 44.04
N LEU A 52 -8.38 -26.84 45.34
CA LEU A 52 -7.59 -27.60 46.30
C LEU A 52 -8.03 -29.07 46.38
N GLU A 53 -9.33 -29.33 46.31
CA GLU A 53 -9.92 -30.65 46.53
C GLU A 53 -10.00 -31.52 45.28
N THR A 54 -10.26 -30.92 44.13
CA THR A 54 -10.38 -31.58 42.83
C THR A 54 -9.03 -31.69 42.15
N ASP A 55 -8.39 -30.56 41.87
CA ASP A 55 -7.18 -30.50 41.04
C ASP A 55 -5.93 -30.92 41.80
N LEU A 56 -5.81 -30.50 43.07
CA LEU A 56 -4.65 -30.86 43.90
C LEU A 56 -4.90 -32.08 44.81
N SER A 57 -6.13 -32.61 44.84
CA SER A 57 -6.49 -33.76 45.69
C SER A 57 -6.15 -33.58 47.18
N LEU A 58 -6.30 -32.36 47.71
CA LEU A 58 -6.04 -32.00 49.10
C LEU A 58 -7.34 -32.03 49.91
N LYS A 59 -7.26 -32.32 51.21
CA LYS A 59 -8.38 -32.11 52.15
C LYS A 59 -8.26 -30.68 52.63
N SER A 60 -9.32 -29.89 52.53
CA SER A 60 -9.29 -28.49 52.94
C SER A 60 -10.40 -28.17 53.94
N ASN A 61 -10.14 -27.25 54.86
CA ASN A 61 -11.13 -26.66 55.75
C ASN A 61 -10.94 -25.14 55.73
N CYS A 62 -12.04 -24.39 55.74
CA CYS A 62 -12.01 -22.94 55.77
C CYS A 62 -12.52 -22.43 57.11
N TYR A 63 -11.84 -21.45 57.66
CA TYR A 63 -12.21 -20.73 58.86
C TYR A 63 -12.07 -19.23 58.60
N SER A 64 -13.03 -18.44 59.05
CA SER A 64 -12.99 -16.98 58.95
C SER A 64 -13.26 -16.37 60.31
N SER A 65 -12.36 -15.53 60.80
CA SER A 65 -12.52 -14.84 62.09
C SER A 65 -11.78 -13.51 62.09
N GLN A 66 -12.40 -12.47 62.64
CA GLN A 66 -11.84 -11.12 62.71
C GLN A 66 -11.26 -10.60 61.38
N GLN A 67 -11.92 -10.93 60.25
CA GLN A 67 -11.49 -10.60 58.88
C GLN A 67 -10.20 -11.30 58.39
N ILE A 68 -9.70 -12.29 59.14
CA ILE A 68 -8.68 -13.23 58.72
C ILE A 68 -9.38 -14.48 58.19
N ASP A 69 -9.04 -14.87 56.97
CA ASP A 69 -9.49 -16.12 56.36
C ASP A 69 -8.33 -17.13 56.37
N VAL A 70 -8.57 -18.30 56.94
CA VAL A 70 -7.60 -19.38 57.03
C VAL A 70 -8.15 -20.59 56.29
N ILE A 71 -7.44 -21.02 55.25
CA ILE A 71 -7.71 -22.27 54.56
C ILE A 71 -6.61 -23.26 54.95
N SER A 72 -6.96 -24.18 55.84
CA SER A 72 -6.10 -25.30 56.23
C SER A 72 -6.22 -26.41 55.19
N TYR A 73 -5.11 -26.92 54.68
CA TYR A 73 -5.08 -28.00 53.70
C TYR A 73 -3.99 -29.04 54.00
N SER A 74 -4.28 -30.30 53.63
CA SER A 74 -3.37 -31.43 53.83
C SER A 74 -3.57 -32.51 52.76
N ILE A 75 -2.59 -33.38 52.57
CA ILE A 75 -2.62 -34.44 51.55
C ILE A 75 -3.69 -35.50 51.89
N ARG A 76 -4.61 -35.81 50.96
CA ARG A 76 -5.70 -36.80 51.17
C ARG A 76 -5.22 -38.25 51.31
N LYS A 77 -4.15 -38.67 50.63
CA LYS A 77 -3.79 -40.11 50.50
C LYS A 77 -2.29 -40.39 50.67
N GLY A 78 -1.98 -41.47 51.40
CA GLY A 78 -0.65 -42.08 51.56
C GLY A 78 -0.45 -42.68 52.95
N VAL A 79 0.52 -43.61 53.11
CA VAL A 79 0.86 -44.23 54.41
C VAL A 79 1.13 -43.18 55.50
N LYS A 80 1.68 -42.01 55.13
CA LYS A 80 1.91 -40.88 56.04
C LYS A 80 0.63 -40.16 56.48
N SER A 81 -0.39 -40.03 55.63
CA SER A 81 -1.67 -39.42 56.03
C SER A 81 -2.48 -40.36 56.94
N ALA A 82 -2.41 -41.67 56.68
CA ALA A 82 -3.01 -42.70 57.53
C ALA A 82 -2.35 -42.80 58.93
N LEU A 83 -1.08 -42.44 59.05
CA LEU A 83 -0.33 -42.41 60.31
C LEU A 83 -0.35 -41.02 61.01
N GLY A 84 -1.08 -40.03 60.49
CA GLY A 84 -1.13 -38.68 61.08
C GLY A 84 0.19 -37.88 60.95
N LEU A 85 1.08 -38.30 60.05
CA LEU A 85 2.41 -37.70 59.80
C LEU A 85 2.44 -36.73 58.61
N GLY A 86 1.27 -36.42 58.03
CA GLY A 86 1.13 -35.44 56.95
C GLY A 86 1.35 -34.02 57.46
N LEU A 87 2.13 -33.22 56.74
CA LEU A 87 2.24 -31.79 56.99
C LEU A 87 0.91 -31.12 56.63
N SER A 88 0.25 -30.52 57.63
CA SER A 88 -0.89 -29.63 57.40
C SER A 88 -0.38 -28.20 57.27
N MET A 89 -0.87 -27.54 56.23
CA MET A 89 -0.49 -26.20 55.82
C MET A 89 -1.70 -25.29 55.88
N ASN A 90 -1.46 -24.00 56.10
CA ASN A 90 -2.49 -22.97 56.18
C ASN A 90 -2.16 -21.88 55.18
N LEU A 91 -3.11 -21.59 54.31
CA LEU A 91 -3.16 -20.34 53.57
C LEU A 91 -3.92 -19.33 54.43
N ILE A 92 -3.19 -18.39 55.00
CA ILE A 92 -3.73 -17.29 55.80
C ILE A 92 -3.90 -16.10 54.87
N MET A 93 -5.09 -15.53 54.84
CA MET A 93 -5.47 -14.43 53.95
C MET A 93 -6.13 -13.32 54.74
N ILE A 94 -5.86 -12.08 54.36
CA ILE A 94 -6.60 -10.90 54.81
C ILE A 94 -6.94 -10.08 53.57
N ILE A 95 -8.22 -9.72 53.46
CA ILE A 95 -8.68 -8.76 52.45
C ILE A 95 -8.84 -7.41 53.14
N ASP A 96 -8.09 -6.42 52.68
CA ASP A 96 -8.09 -5.06 53.24
C ASP A 96 -7.81 -4.05 52.13
N ASP A 97 -8.61 -2.99 52.05
CA ASP A 97 -8.48 -1.88 51.09
C ASP A 97 -8.22 -2.34 49.63
N GLY A 98 -9.05 -3.25 49.13
CA GLY A 98 -8.94 -3.76 47.76
C GLY A 98 -7.69 -4.60 47.49
N LYS A 99 -7.03 -5.13 48.53
CA LYS A 99 -5.87 -6.02 48.42
C LYS A 99 -6.11 -7.34 49.14
N LEU A 100 -5.57 -8.41 48.58
CA LEU A 100 -5.47 -9.72 49.20
C LEU A 100 -4.05 -9.92 49.70
N PHE A 101 -3.86 -9.83 51.02
CA PHE A 101 -2.63 -10.23 51.69
C PHE A 101 -2.70 -11.72 52.01
N TYR A 102 -1.62 -12.45 51.76
CA TYR A 102 -1.60 -13.88 52.03
C TYR A 102 -0.24 -14.42 52.46
N VAL A 103 -0.23 -15.52 53.21
CA VAL A 103 0.99 -16.28 53.52
C VAL A 103 0.67 -17.76 53.72
N PHE A 104 1.65 -18.59 53.42
CA PHE A 104 1.59 -20.02 53.67
C PHE A 104 2.39 -20.36 54.92
N LYS A 105 1.76 -21.08 55.86
CA LYS A 105 2.37 -21.47 57.14
C LYS A 105 1.93 -22.87 57.58
N PRO A 106 2.82 -23.70 58.14
CA PRO A 106 2.41 -24.96 58.75
C PRO A 106 1.52 -24.71 59.99
N ASP A 107 0.68 -25.68 60.36
CA ASP A 107 -0.22 -25.58 61.54
C ASP A 107 0.49 -25.10 62.82
N LYS A 108 1.73 -25.56 63.04
CA LYS A 108 2.54 -25.22 64.22
C LYS A 108 2.90 -23.73 64.33
N TRP A 109 2.81 -22.98 63.22
CA TRP A 109 3.09 -21.55 63.23
C TRP A 109 2.15 -20.77 64.15
N PHE A 110 0.89 -21.20 64.26
CA PHE A 110 -0.09 -20.56 65.13
C PHE A 110 0.23 -20.73 66.62
N GLU A 111 1.01 -21.75 67.00
CA GLU A 111 1.43 -21.94 68.39
C GLU A 111 2.56 -20.97 68.79
N LYS A 112 3.49 -20.63 67.86
CA LYS A 112 4.66 -19.75 68.11
C LYS A 112 5.10 -18.97 66.84
N PRO A 113 4.45 -17.84 66.50
CA PRO A 113 4.69 -17.10 65.25
C PRO A 113 6.13 -16.57 65.04
N ASP A 114 6.87 -16.34 66.13
CA ASP A 114 8.19 -15.67 66.13
C ASP A 114 9.41 -16.61 66.24
N LYS A 115 9.21 -17.93 66.36
CA LYS A 115 10.35 -18.87 66.42
C LYS A 115 10.82 -19.27 65.01
N LYS A 116 12.13 -19.20 64.76
CA LYS A 116 12.75 -19.85 63.59
C LYS A 116 12.58 -21.36 63.70
N GLU A 117 11.61 -21.92 63.02
CA GLU A 117 11.40 -23.37 62.98
C GLU A 117 12.45 -24.04 62.08
N SER A 118 13.09 -25.11 62.58
CA SER A 118 14.02 -25.94 61.81
C SER A 118 13.25 -27.02 61.06
N PHE A 119 12.85 -26.76 59.81
CA PHE A 119 12.26 -27.78 58.95
C PHE A 119 13.22 -28.24 57.84
N ASN A 120 12.99 -29.45 57.34
CA ASN A 120 13.61 -29.90 56.10
C ASN A 120 12.97 -29.15 54.91
N LEU A 121 13.66 -28.11 54.43
CA LEU A 121 13.20 -27.21 53.37
C LEU A 121 12.74 -27.93 52.09
N LYS A 122 13.43 -29.00 51.66
CA LYS A 122 13.05 -29.75 50.44
C LYS A 122 11.71 -30.45 50.58
N LYS A 123 11.41 -30.98 51.78
CA LYS A 123 10.14 -31.66 52.05
C LYS A 123 8.98 -30.66 52.18
N LEU A 124 9.23 -29.52 52.85
CA LEU A 124 8.26 -28.43 52.99
C LEU A 124 7.87 -27.83 51.63
N VAL A 125 8.84 -27.59 50.75
CA VAL A 125 8.60 -27.01 49.41
C VAL A 125 7.83 -27.95 48.49
N ASN A 126 8.08 -29.27 48.54
CA ASN A 126 7.41 -30.23 47.67
C ASN A 126 5.99 -30.59 48.14
N GLU A 127 5.75 -30.65 49.46
CA GLU A 127 4.48 -31.08 50.03
C GLU A 127 3.49 -29.91 50.23
N SER A 128 3.94 -28.64 50.18
CA SER A 128 3.09 -27.47 50.43
C SER A 128 2.20 -27.04 49.27
N LYS A 129 2.50 -27.44 48.02
CA LYS A 129 1.74 -26.99 46.83
C LYS A 129 1.63 -25.47 46.69
N GLU A 130 2.50 -24.71 47.35
CA GLU A 130 2.42 -23.24 47.39
C GLU A 130 2.49 -22.61 45.99
N ALA A 131 3.34 -23.13 45.11
CA ALA A 131 3.50 -22.59 43.76
C ALA A 131 2.21 -22.78 42.94
N ASP A 132 1.60 -23.97 43.02
CA ASP A 132 0.35 -24.30 42.32
C ASP A 132 -0.79 -23.39 42.81
N ILE A 133 -0.90 -23.20 44.14
CA ILE A 133 -1.93 -22.35 44.73
C ILE A 133 -1.69 -20.87 44.41
N LYS A 134 -0.44 -20.39 44.45
CA LYS A 134 -0.10 -19.00 44.05
C LYS A 134 -0.46 -18.74 42.59
N ASN A 135 -0.13 -19.69 41.70
CA ASN A 135 -0.46 -19.59 40.29
C ASN A 135 -1.98 -19.57 40.08
N TRP A 136 -2.72 -20.43 40.78
CA TRP A 136 -4.17 -20.45 40.71
C TRP A 136 -4.79 -19.15 41.22
N ILE A 137 -4.33 -18.60 42.36
CA ILE A 137 -4.82 -17.32 42.88
C ILE A 137 -4.57 -16.21 41.85
N PHE A 138 -3.38 -16.17 41.26
CA PHE A 138 -3.07 -15.21 40.19
C PHE A 138 -4.02 -15.38 39.01
N SER A 139 -4.17 -16.59 38.46
CA SER A 139 -5.05 -16.86 37.32
C SER A 139 -6.49 -16.48 37.61
N TYR A 140 -7.04 -16.87 38.76
CA TYR A 140 -8.39 -16.51 39.15
C TYR A 140 -8.59 -14.99 39.23
N LEU A 141 -7.69 -14.27 39.90
CA LEU A 141 -7.78 -12.81 40.01
C LEU A 141 -7.57 -12.13 38.65
N PHE A 142 -6.71 -12.69 37.82
CA PHE A 142 -6.44 -12.18 36.49
C PHE A 142 -7.64 -12.37 35.55
N ASP A 143 -8.31 -13.53 35.58
CA ASP A 143 -9.51 -13.82 34.80
C ASP A 143 -10.70 -12.95 35.23
N LEU A 144 -10.77 -12.57 36.51
CA LEU A 144 -11.74 -11.60 37.01
C LEU A 144 -11.43 -10.18 36.52
N SER A 145 -10.16 -9.84 36.34
CA SER A 145 -9.75 -8.56 35.76
C SER A 145 -10.07 -8.56 34.26
N SER A 146 -10.64 -7.46 33.73
CA SER A 146 -11.29 -7.46 32.41
C SER A 146 -10.51 -8.16 31.29
N ASN A 147 -11.13 -9.16 30.66
CA ASN A 147 -10.62 -10.00 29.54
C ASN A 147 -9.98 -9.24 28.35
N GLU A 148 -10.17 -7.92 28.23
CA GLU A 148 -9.63 -7.11 27.12
C GLU A 148 -8.30 -6.44 27.44
N VAL A 149 -7.92 -6.32 28.72
CA VAL A 149 -6.65 -5.68 29.12
C VAL A 149 -5.47 -6.48 28.59
N ASP A 150 -5.53 -7.82 28.61
CA ASP A 150 -4.47 -8.67 28.07
C ASP A 150 -4.23 -8.44 26.58
N SER A 151 -5.29 -8.07 25.87
CA SER A 151 -5.30 -7.77 24.45
C SER A 151 -4.53 -6.45 24.12
N PHE A 152 -4.36 -5.57 25.11
CA PHE A 152 -3.68 -4.27 25.02
C PHE A 152 -2.57 -4.06 26.07
N MET A 153 -2.18 -5.12 26.78
CA MET A 153 -1.02 -5.14 27.67
C MET A 153 0.31 -5.14 26.92
N GLY A 154 0.25 -5.04 25.58
CA GLY A 154 1.39 -4.68 24.76
C GLY A 154 2.54 -5.67 24.83
N THR A 155 2.31 -6.96 25.11
CA THR A 155 3.41 -7.95 25.06
C THR A 155 4.08 -8.01 23.68
N GLU A 156 3.37 -7.57 22.65
CA GLU A 156 3.84 -7.40 21.27
C GLU A 156 4.22 -5.94 20.92
N ASN A 157 3.95 -4.99 21.82
CA ASN A 157 4.33 -3.57 21.70
C ASN A 157 5.81 -3.41 22.04
N ARG A 158 6.58 -2.80 21.14
CA ARG A 158 8.02 -2.55 21.31
C ARG A 158 8.36 -1.75 22.56
N TYR A 159 7.44 -0.90 23.01
CA TYR A 159 7.64 0.03 24.12
C TYR A 159 7.21 -0.52 25.48
N VAL A 160 6.78 -1.79 25.53
CA VAL A 160 6.39 -2.46 26.77
C VAL A 160 7.40 -3.58 27.05
N GLN A 161 8.24 -3.37 28.06
CA GLN A 161 9.16 -4.40 28.55
C GLN A 161 8.43 -5.45 29.38
N ALA A 162 9.11 -6.56 29.70
CA ALA A 162 8.52 -7.66 30.44
C ALA A 162 7.85 -7.20 31.75
N ILE A 163 6.54 -7.45 31.85
CA ILE A 163 5.69 -7.13 32.99
C ILE A 163 5.48 -8.40 33.81
N SER A 164 5.74 -8.36 35.12
CA SER A 164 5.50 -9.50 36.00
C SER A 164 4.00 -9.83 36.13
N PRO A 165 3.61 -11.05 36.51
CA PRO A 165 2.21 -11.39 36.78
C PRO A 165 1.54 -10.43 37.77
N LYS A 166 2.23 -10.02 38.84
CA LYS A 166 1.67 -9.09 39.84
C LYS A 166 1.48 -7.69 39.26
N GLN A 167 2.45 -7.20 38.49
CA GLN A 167 2.35 -5.90 37.81
C GLN A 167 1.22 -5.91 36.78
N LYS A 168 1.04 -7.03 36.06
CA LYS A 168 -0.09 -7.24 35.15
C LYS A 168 -1.43 -7.11 35.87
N LEU A 169 -1.60 -7.82 36.99
CA LEU A 169 -2.82 -7.72 37.79
C LEU A 169 -3.04 -6.29 38.34
N TRP A 170 -1.98 -5.61 38.75
CA TRP A 170 -2.08 -4.21 39.17
C TRP A 170 -2.51 -3.29 38.01
N LEU A 171 -1.96 -3.46 36.81
CA LEU A 171 -2.34 -2.69 35.63
C LEU A 171 -3.79 -2.92 35.22
N SER A 172 -4.26 -4.17 35.30
CA SER A 172 -5.64 -4.52 34.94
C SER A 172 -6.68 -4.07 35.97
N THR A 173 -6.27 -3.84 37.22
CA THR A 173 -7.15 -3.37 38.29
C THR A 173 -7.14 -1.85 38.46
N SER A 174 -6.02 -1.18 38.17
CA SER A 174 -5.85 0.25 38.37
C SER A 174 -6.34 1.12 37.20
N ARG A 175 -6.65 0.52 36.05
CA ARG A 175 -6.98 1.24 34.81
C ARG A 175 -8.36 0.86 34.27
N SER A 176 -8.99 1.80 33.55
CA SER A 176 -10.24 1.51 32.83
C SER A 176 -9.95 0.73 31.55
N LYS A 177 -10.99 0.09 31.00
CA LYS A 177 -10.87 -0.66 29.73
C LYS A 177 -10.44 0.21 28.54
N GLU A 178 -10.81 1.47 28.56
CA GLU A 178 -10.49 2.45 27.51
C GLU A 178 -9.07 3.03 27.64
N ASP A 179 -8.41 2.78 28.78
CA ASP A 179 -7.07 3.27 29.04
C ASP A 179 -6.01 2.24 28.58
N ILE A 180 -5.50 2.43 27.35
CA ILE A 180 -4.60 1.48 26.67
C ILE A 180 -3.14 1.69 27.10
N LEU A 181 -2.40 0.60 27.40
CA LEU A 181 -0.97 0.71 27.75
C LEU A 181 -0.13 0.97 26.50
N LEU A 182 0.58 2.09 26.46
CA LEU A 182 1.39 2.49 25.30
C LEU A 182 2.89 2.28 25.54
N ALA A 183 3.37 2.42 26.79
CA ALA A 183 4.74 2.07 27.15
C ALA A 183 4.88 1.66 28.62
N PHE A 184 5.82 0.76 28.89
CA PHE A 184 6.22 0.33 30.22
C PHE A 184 7.73 0.05 30.22
N LEU A 185 8.53 1.01 30.68
CA LEU A 185 10.00 0.99 30.55
C LEU A 185 10.69 1.01 31.92
N GLU A 186 11.67 0.15 32.11
CA GLU A 186 12.48 0.06 33.33
C GLU A 186 13.40 1.29 33.50
N ILE A 187 13.44 1.81 34.72
CA ILE A 187 14.37 2.86 35.15
C ILE A 187 15.54 2.22 35.88
N SER A 188 16.77 2.44 35.40
CA SER A 188 17.96 1.76 35.94
C SER A 188 18.53 2.39 37.20
N ALA A 189 18.42 3.71 37.33
CA ALA A 189 18.94 4.47 38.46
C ALA A 189 18.27 5.84 38.51
N ILE A 190 18.07 6.36 39.71
CA ILE A 190 17.55 7.70 39.95
C ILE A 190 18.69 8.55 40.51
N LYS A 191 18.94 9.70 39.90
CA LYS A 191 20.00 10.65 40.29
C LYS A 191 19.48 11.79 41.15
N LYS A 192 18.30 12.31 40.82
CA LYS A 192 17.64 13.41 41.53
C LYS A 192 16.18 13.04 41.73
N TRP A 193 15.70 13.19 42.96
CA TRP A 193 14.36 12.78 43.34
C TRP A 193 13.75 13.72 44.38
N LYS A 194 12.45 13.55 44.68
CA LYS A 194 11.82 14.20 45.84
C LYS A 194 12.24 13.49 47.13
N LYS A 195 12.52 14.26 48.19
CA LYS A 195 12.98 13.73 49.50
C LYS A 195 12.12 12.60 50.06
N GLU A 196 10.81 12.60 49.75
CA GLU A 196 9.83 11.63 50.24
C GLU A 196 10.08 10.17 49.80
N TYR A 197 10.94 9.92 48.80
CA TYR A 197 11.31 8.55 48.40
C TYR A 197 12.82 8.25 48.46
N GLU A 198 13.66 9.15 48.97
CA GLU A 198 15.12 8.95 49.05
C GLU A 198 15.53 7.84 50.06
N GLY A 199 14.61 7.43 50.95
CA GLY A 199 14.88 6.44 52.01
C GLY A 199 14.62 4.97 51.63
N ASN A 200 14.03 4.67 50.48
CA ASN A 200 13.57 3.31 50.17
C ASN A 200 14.57 2.54 49.31
N LYS A 201 15.46 1.77 49.97
CA LYS A 201 16.35 0.81 49.29
C LYS A 201 15.53 -0.36 48.72
N GLY A 202 15.87 -0.82 47.51
CA GLY A 202 15.25 -2.01 46.88
C GLY A 202 13.99 -1.73 46.04
N ILE A 203 13.67 -0.47 45.74
CA ILE A 203 12.58 -0.14 44.80
C ILE A 203 13.06 -0.27 43.35
N LYS A 204 12.30 -1.01 42.55
CA LYS A 204 12.37 -1.04 41.08
C LYS A 204 11.40 -0.02 40.51
N TRP A 205 11.91 0.94 39.76
CA TRP A 205 11.12 2.00 39.17
C TRP A 205 10.86 1.72 37.69
N SER A 206 9.70 2.13 37.19
CA SER A 206 9.32 2.02 35.79
C SER A 206 8.58 3.26 35.33
N PHE A 207 8.80 3.66 34.09
CA PHE A 207 8.01 4.66 33.39
C PHE A 207 6.80 3.97 32.76
N LEU A 208 5.61 4.51 33.02
CA LEU A 208 4.35 4.08 32.46
C LEU A 208 3.80 5.19 31.57
N LEU A 209 3.44 4.84 30.34
CA LEU A 209 2.67 5.68 29.44
C LEU A 209 1.42 4.95 29.01
N SER A 210 0.31 5.66 29.15
CA SER A 210 -1.06 5.24 28.94
C SER A 210 -1.69 6.17 27.89
N THR A 211 -2.92 5.92 27.43
CA THR A 211 -3.65 6.91 26.61
C THR A 211 -3.99 8.17 27.40
N ASN A 212 -4.25 8.03 28.71
CA ASN A 212 -4.73 9.10 29.58
C ASN A 212 -3.64 9.68 30.50
N GLU A 213 -2.60 8.92 30.83
CA GLU A 213 -1.62 9.31 31.85
C GLU A 213 -0.18 8.94 31.51
N ALA A 214 0.75 9.63 32.16
CA ALA A 214 2.18 9.34 32.15
C ALA A 214 2.68 9.40 33.59
N LYS A 215 3.32 8.33 34.07
CA LYS A 215 3.73 8.18 35.47
C LYS A 215 5.10 7.52 35.58
N ILE A 216 5.82 7.82 36.66
CA ILE A 216 6.84 6.91 37.19
C ILE A 216 6.21 6.11 38.32
N ILE A 217 6.35 4.79 38.29
CA ILE A 217 5.79 3.87 39.29
C ILE A 217 6.89 3.06 39.94
N GLY A 218 6.80 2.87 41.26
CA GLY A 218 7.82 2.19 42.06
C GLY A 218 7.27 0.93 42.70
N PHE A 219 7.97 -0.19 42.50
CA PHE A 219 7.65 -1.48 43.10
C PHE A 219 8.75 -1.92 44.07
N ASN A 220 8.40 -2.46 45.25
CA ASN A 220 9.41 -3.07 46.13
C ASN A 220 9.84 -4.47 45.63
N GLU A 221 10.71 -5.14 46.38
CA GLU A 221 11.16 -6.51 46.08
C GLU A 221 10.02 -7.55 46.04
N ARG A 222 8.86 -7.27 46.64
CA ARG A 222 7.66 -8.11 46.59
C ARG A 222 6.71 -7.76 45.46
N GLU A 223 7.07 -6.76 44.66
CA GLU A 223 6.25 -6.18 43.60
C GLU A 223 4.98 -5.48 44.11
N GLU A 224 5.02 -4.94 45.34
CA GLU A 224 4.02 -4.00 45.85
C GLU A 224 4.29 -2.61 45.32
N LEU A 225 3.23 -1.89 44.91
CA LEU A 225 3.34 -0.48 44.57
C LEU A 225 3.69 0.30 45.85
N ILE A 226 4.83 0.98 45.84
CA ILE A 226 5.30 1.84 46.93
C ILE A 226 4.91 3.30 46.68
N GLY A 227 4.80 3.69 45.41
CA GLY A 227 4.40 5.05 45.06
C GLY A 227 4.42 5.29 43.56
N PHE A 228 3.89 6.45 43.18
CA PHE A 228 3.93 6.92 41.81
C PHE A 228 4.18 8.42 41.77
N VAL A 229 4.67 8.90 40.64
CA VAL A 229 4.88 10.31 40.36
C VAL A 229 4.27 10.63 39.01
N ASP A 230 3.29 11.52 39.01
CA ASP A 230 2.66 12.01 37.79
C ASP A 230 3.63 12.86 36.97
N ILE A 231 3.54 12.71 35.64
CA ILE A 231 4.37 13.42 34.69
C ILE A 231 3.47 14.39 33.92
N GLU A 232 3.69 15.68 34.14
CA GLU A 232 2.97 16.71 33.40
C GLU A 232 3.35 16.71 31.90
N PRO A 233 2.39 17.03 31.01
CA PRO A 233 2.64 17.19 29.58
C PRO A 233 3.84 18.11 29.30
N GLY A 234 4.71 17.72 28.37
CA GLY A 234 5.88 18.52 27.96
C GLY A 234 7.03 18.62 28.97
N LYS A 235 6.93 18.01 30.15
CA LYS A 235 7.98 18.09 31.18
C LYS A 235 9.06 17.03 31.08
N ILE A 236 8.90 16.02 30.22
CA ILE A 236 9.92 14.99 30.00
C ILE A 236 10.93 15.44 28.95
N LYS A 237 12.22 15.28 29.24
CA LYS A 237 13.31 15.48 28.27
C LYS A 237 14.31 14.34 28.38
N VAL A 238 14.78 13.86 27.23
CA VAL A 238 15.77 12.78 27.14
C VAL A 238 17.00 13.34 26.44
N LYS A 239 18.17 13.16 27.05
CA LYS A 239 19.44 13.58 26.44
C LYS A 239 20.21 12.35 25.98
N LYS A 240 20.56 12.34 24.69
CA LYS A 240 21.35 11.27 24.08
C LYS A 240 22.79 11.30 24.60
N GLU A 241 23.25 10.19 25.17
CA GLU A 241 24.61 10.02 25.72
C GLU A 241 25.14 8.61 25.43
N MET A 242 26.42 8.30 25.68
CA MET A 242 26.90 6.93 25.51
C MET A 242 26.37 6.01 26.62
N GLY A 243 25.63 4.96 26.23
CA GLY A 243 25.11 3.95 27.16
C GLY A 243 23.73 4.30 27.71
N ARG A 244 23.64 4.72 28.97
CA ARG A 244 22.36 5.04 29.64
C ARG A 244 22.01 6.48 29.38
N TYR A 245 20.79 6.75 28.94
CA TYR A 245 20.35 8.13 28.66
C TYR A 245 19.76 8.74 29.92
N PRO A 246 20.22 9.94 30.34
CA PRO A 246 19.53 10.70 31.36
C PRO A 246 18.18 11.20 30.85
N VAL A 247 17.17 10.99 31.67
CA VAL A 247 15.80 11.46 31.47
C VAL A 247 15.46 12.41 32.62
N SER A 248 15.06 13.63 32.29
CA SER A 248 14.64 14.64 33.26
C SER A 248 13.14 14.88 33.16
N ILE A 249 12.48 15.00 34.30
CA ILE A 249 11.08 15.41 34.42
C ILE A 249 11.03 16.72 35.21
N GLY A 250 10.74 17.81 34.51
CA GLY A 250 10.90 19.16 35.05
C GLY A 250 12.33 19.39 35.58
N ASP A 251 12.43 20.21 36.63
CA ASP A 251 13.73 20.53 37.26
C ASP A 251 14.05 19.65 38.47
N HIS A 252 13.15 18.75 38.86
CA HIS A 252 13.19 18.08 40.16
C HIS A 252 13.49 16.58 40.09
N ILE A 253 13.27 15.93 38.95
CA ILE A 253 13.47 14.48 38.80
C ILE A 253 14.44 14.22 37.66
N ILE A 254 15.50 13.46 37.95
CA ILE A 254 16.47 12.99 36.95
C ILE A 254 16.73 11.52 37.21
N PHE A 255 16.49 10.69 36.20
CA PHE A 255 16.81 9.26 36.23
C PHE A 255 17.56 8.83 34.97
N TYR A 256 18.07 7.60 34.97
CA TYR A 256 18.78 7.01 33.87
C TYR A 256 18.03 5.78 33.36
N SER A 257 17.84 5.73 32.04
CA SER A 257 17.36 4.53 31.34
C SER A 257 18.30 3.33 31.58
N ALA A 258 17.81 2.12 31.35
CA ALA A 258 18.68 0.98 31.14
C ALA A 258 19.38 1.09 29.79
N ARG A 259 20.55 0.45 29.62
CA ARG A 259 21.28 0.46 28.33
C ARG A 259 20.43 -0.13 27.20
N SER A 260 19.58 -1.12 27.52
CA SER A 260 18.72 -1.82 26.57
C SER A 260 17.49 -1.00 26.11
N ASN A 261 17.07 0.02 26.86
CA ASN A 261 15.87 0.80 26.57
C ASN A 261 16.14 2.32 26.37
N SER A 262 17.41 2.75 26.37
CA SER A 262 17.80 4.16 26.14
C SER A 262 17.14 4.80 24.91
N ASN A 263 17.16 4.12 23.77
CA ASN A 263 16.54 4.64 22.54
C ASN A 263 15.01 4.66 22.62
N LEU A 264 14.40 3.72 23.34
CA LEU A 264 12.94 3.67 23.49
C LEU A 264 12.43 4.94 24.20
N TYR A 265 13.13 5.41 25.24
CA TYR A 265 12.80 6.69 25.90
C TYR A 265 12.88 7.87 24.94
N LEU A 266 13.91 7.92 24.08
CA LEU A 266 14.06 9.00 23.11
C LEU A 266 12.88 9.01 22.12
N GLU A 267 12.50 7.83 21.62
CA GLU A 267 11.40 7.65 20.66
C GLU A 267 10.03 8.03 21.21
N ILE A 268 9.75 7.80 22.50
CA ILE A 268 8.41 8.00 23.07
C ILE A 268 8.25 9.26 23.93
N SER A 269 9.34 10.00 24.19
CA SER A 269 9.29 11.14 25.13
C SER A 269 8.29 12.23 24.72
N HIS A 270 8.13 12.50 23.42
CA HIS A 270 7.17 13.49 22.92
C HIS A 270 5.71 13.07 23.09
N LEU A 271 5.43 11.77 23.22
CA LEU A 271 4.07 11.22 23.37
C LEU A 271 3.37 11.74 24.63
N VAL A 272 4.14 12.07 25.68
CA VAL A 272 3.63 12.61 26.94
C VAL A 272 2.89 13.94 26.73
N SER A 273 3.26 14.69 25.70
CA SER A 273 2.65 15.99 25.36
C SER A 273 1.43 15.88 24.44
N LEU A 274 1.14 14.68 23.90
CA LEU A 274 0.04 14.47 22.97
C LEU A 274 -1.27 14.18 23.69
N SER A 275 -2.39 14.54 23.04
CA SER A 275 -3.73 14.13 23.45
C SER A 275 -3.89 12.61 23.33
N ALA A 276 -4.89 12.02 23.99
CA ALA A 276 -5.08 10.57 24.02
C ALA A 276 -5.08 9.92 22.62
N ASN A 277 -5.86 10.48 21.69
CA ASN A 277 -5.97 9.96 20.32
C ASN A 277 -4.67 10.15 19.51
N GLU A 278 -4.04 11.33 19.60
CA GLU A 278 -2.75 11.58 18.93
C GLU A 278 -1.64 10.69 19.48
N ARG A 279 -1.68 10.38 20.78
CA ARG A 279 -0.75 9.47 21.43
C ARG A 279 -0.90 8.05 20.88
N ILE A 280 -2.14 7.59 20.66
CA ILE A 280 -2.41 6.30 20.01
C ILE A 280 -1.89 6.32 18.57
N ARG A 281 -2.26 7.32 17.75
CA ARG A 281 -1.80 7.46 16.35
C ARG A 281 -0.29 7.37 16.21
N GLU A 282 0.41 8.12 17.05
CA GLU A 282 1.85 8.15 17.02
C GLU A 282 2.47 6.85 17.55
N THR A 283 1.86 6.19 18.54
CA THR A 283 2.29 4.87 19.01
C THR A 283 2.12 3.79 17.93
N VAL A 284 1.01 3.82 17.19
CA VAL A 284 0.79 2.95 16.01
C VAL A 284 1.90 3.17 14.99
N ARG A 285 2.12 4.42 14.58
CA ARG A 285 3.14 4.78 13.60
C ARG A 285 4.54 4.32 14.02
N LEU A 286 4.91 4.57 15.28
CA LEU A 286 6.21 4.19 15.82
C LEU A 286 6.40 2.67 15.89
N ASN A 287 5.38 1.91 16.28
CA ASN A 287 5.44 0.44 16.24
C ASN A 287 5.53 -0.07 14.79
N TRP A 288 4.80 0.53 13.86
CA TRP A 288 4.85 0.16 12.45
C TRP A 288 6.23 0.42 11.84
N LEU A 289 6.81 1.61 12.02
CA LEU A 289 8.10 1.96 11.43
C LEU A 289 9.27 1.20 12.05
N ASN A 290 9.24 0.97 13.36
CA ASN A 290 10.28 0.25 14.08
C ASN A 290 10.01 -1.26 14.18
N ARG A 291 9.17 -1.80 13.29
CA ARG A 291 8.89 -3.23 13.23
C ARG A 291 10.17 -4.01 12.92
N ASP A 292 10.51 -4.98 13.77
CA ASP A 292 11.40 -6.05 13.35
C ASP A 292 10.64 -6.96 12.37
N LYS A 293 11.31 -7.79 11.57
CA LYS A 293 10.66 -8.78 10.67
C LYS A 293 9.79 -9.84 11.39
N LYS A 294 9.48 -9.65 12.68
CA LYS A 294 8.59 -10.50 13.47
C LYS A 294 7.17 -9.96 13.37
N ASP A 295 6.28 -10.76 12.80
CA ASP A 295 4.90 -10.39 12.46
C ASP A 295 4.08 -9.80 13.63
N LYS A 296 4.42 -10.14 14.88
CA LYS A 296 3.67 -9.73 16.08
C LYS A 296 3.56 -8.21 16.29
N GLN A 297 4.60 -7.43 15.97
CA GLN A 297 4.55 -5.97 16.12
C GLN A 297 3.59 -5.31 15.12
N ASN A 298 3.45 -5.90 13.93
CA ASN A 298 2.53 -5.43 12.90
C ASN A 298 1.09 -5.65 13.32
N LEU A 299 0.80 -6.86 13.81
CA LEU A 299 -0.51 -7.23 14.33
C LEU A 299 -0.93 -6.30 15.47
N TYR A 300 0.00 -5.95 16.37
CA TYR A 300 -0.27 -4.98 17.43
C TYR A 300 -0.59 -3.58 16.90
N ALA A 301 0.24 -3.03 16.00
CA ALA A 301 0.01 -1.71 15.41
C ALA A 301 -1.34 -1.65 14.67
N LEU A 302 -1.64 -2.67 13.87
CA LEU A 302 -2.91 -2.80 13.14
C LEU A 302 -4.10 -2.88 14.09
N LYS A 303 -4.02 -3.70 15.13
CA LYS A 303 -5.07 -3.84 16.14
C LYS A 303 -5.32 -2.52 16.87
N LEU A 304 -4.26 -1.84 17.28
CA LEU A 304 -4.35 -0.55 17.98
C LEU A 304 -4.96 0.53 17.08
N ALA A 305 -4.63 0.56 15.79
CA ALA A 305 -5.23 1.46 14.82
C ALA A 305 -6.73 1.18 14.60
N LYS A 306 -7.12 -0.09 14.48
CA LYS A 306 -8.54 -0.48 14.38
C LYS A 306 -9.35 -0.07 15.61
N GLU A 307 -8.75 -0.11 16.79
CA GLU A 307 -9.41 0.33 18.03
C GLU A 307 -9.61 1.85 18.05
N LEU A 308 -8.64 2.62 17.55
CA LEU A 308 -8.77 4.07 17.40
C LEU A 308 -9.95 4.44 16.49
N ASN A 309 -10.10 3.75 15.36
CA ASN A 309 -11.14 4.05 14.36
C ASN A 309 -12.56 3.78 14.87
N LYS A 310 -12.74 2.94 15.88
CA LYS A 310 -14.06 2.74 16.52
C LYS A 310 -14.54 3.99 17.26
N ASN A 311 -13.62 4.77 17.79
CA ASN A 311 -13.91 5.88 18.70
C ASN A 311 -13.83 7.25 18.01
N VAL A 312 -13.02 7.37 16.96
CA VAL A 312 -12.83 8.62 16.21
C VAL A 312 -12.85 8.33 14.71
N GLN A 313 -13.77 8.97 14.00
CA GLN A 313 -13.75 8.95 12.54
C GLN A 313 -12.70 9.94 12.03
N ASN A 314 -11.64 9.42 11.43
CA ASN A 314 -10.63 10.20 10.73
C ASN A 314 -10.15 9.37 9.52
N PRO A 315 -10.35 9.87 8.28
CA PRO A 315 -10.03 9.10 7.07
C PRO A 315 -8.54 8.79 6.94
N PHE A 316 -7.65 9.55 7.59
CA PHE A 316 -6.21 9.22 7.59
C PHE A 316 -5.86 8.06 8.53
N ASP A 317 -6.66 7.83 9.57
CA ASP A 317 -6.51 6.64 10.41
C ASP A 317 -6.97 5.39 9.64
N ASP A 318 -8.08 5.50 8.89
CA ASP A 318 -8.54 4.46 7.95
C ASP A 318 -7.53 4.19 6.82
N LEU A 319 -6.92 5.24 6.25
CA LEU A 319 -5.84 5.11 5.26
C LEU A 319 -4.63 4.37 5.84
N SER A 320 -4.29 4.67 7.10
CA SER A 320 -3.19 4.01 7.80
C SER A 320 -3.48 2.53 8.01
N VAL A 321 -4.71 2.18 8.44
CA VAL A 321 -5.16 0.79 8.58
C VAL A 321 -5.08 0.06 7.24
N LEU A 322 -5.64 0.65 6.18
CA LEU A 322 -5.60 0.08 4.83
C LEU A 322 -4.17 -0.18 4.37
N TYR A 323 -3.29 0.82 4.52
CA TYR A 323 -1.88 0.67 4.13
C TYR A 323 -1.20 -0.48 4.88
N MET A 324 -1.47 -0.64 6.19
CA MET A 324 -0.90 -1.71 6.99
C MET A 324 -1.40 -3.10 6.58
N GLU A 325 -2.72 -3.27 6.37
CA GLU A 325 -3.31 -4.55 5.96
C GLU A 325 -2.73 -5.08 4.65
N TYR A 326 -2.51 -4.19 3.68
CA TYR A 326 -2.01 -4.57 2.37
C TYR A 326 -0.49 -4.73 2.33
N ALA A 327 0.27 -3.91 3.06
CA ALA A 327 1.71 -4.07 3.18
C ALA A 327 2.09 -5.40 3.86
N GLU A 328 1.25 -5.91 4.77
CA GLU A 328 1.40 -7.24 5.39
C GLU A 328 1.27 -8.39 4.36
N GLY A 329 0.45 -8.19 3.31
CA GLY A 329 0.21 -9.13 2.22
C GLY A 329 1.36 -9.33 1.22
N ARG A 330 2.52 -8.70 1.42
CA ARG A 330 3.75 -8.80 0.59
C ARG A 330 3.54 -8.53 -0.91
N LYS A 331 3.01 -7.36 -1.26
CA LYS A 331 3.07 -6.83 -2.64
C LYS A 331 4.23 -5.85 -2.79
N GLU A 332 4.83 -5.78 -3.98
CA GLU A 332 5.88 -4.81 -4.29
C GLU A 332 5.37 -3.36 -4.31
N ALA A 333 4.06 -3.18 -4.54
CA ALA A 333 3.36 -1.91 -4.44
C ALA A 333 1.99 -2.14 -3.77
N VAL A 334 1.69 -1.40 -2.71
CA VAL A 334 0.46 -1.56 -1.92
C VAL A 334 -0.75 -1.14 -2.74
N PHE A 335 -0.64 -0.01 -3.43
CA PHE A 335 -1.77 0.66 -4.08
C PHE A 335 -1.96 0.33 -5.57
N SER A 336 -1.14 -0.55 -6.17
CA SER A 336 -1.18 -0.83 -7.62
C SER A 336 -2.37 -1.68 -8.05
N ASP A 337 -2.89 -2.52 -7.16
CA ASP A 337 -3.83 -3.60 -7.50
C ASP A 337 -5.28 -3.26 -7.15
N PHE A 338 -5.53 -2.04 -6.72
CA PHE A 338 -6.86 -1.59 -6.37
C PHE A 338 -7.62 -1.15 -7.62
N VAL A 339 -8.42 -2.06 -8.16
CA VAL A 339 -9.41 -1.77 -9.18
C VAL A 339 -10.78 -2.16 -8.57
N GLU A 340 -11.70 -1.20 -8.49
CA GLU A 340 -13.12 -1.39 -8.13
C GLU A 340 -13.49 -1.75 -6.67
N ASP A 341 -12.61 -1.60 -5.68
CA ASP A 341 -13.00 -1.77 -4.26
C ASP A 341 -13.85 -0.59 -3.76
N GLU A 342 -15.14 -0.85 -3.50
CA GLU A 342 -16.10 0.14 -2.97
C GLU A 342 -15.64 0.78 -1.65
N LYS A 343 -14.97 0.03 -0.76
CA LYS A 343 -14.49 0.57 0.52
C LYS A 343 -13.34 1.54 0.30
N LEU A 344 -12.43 1.22 -0.62
CA LEU A 344 -11.36 2.14 -1.00
C LEU A 344 -11.93 3.39 -1.65
N LEU A 345 -12.86 3.25 -2.60
CA LEU A 345 -13.47 4.40 -3.27
C LEU A 345 -14.16 5.31 -2.26
N LYS A 346 -14.86 4.75 -1.28
CA LYS A 346 -15.44 5.53 -0.18
C LYS A 346 -14.35 6.27 0.60
N LEU A 347 -13.31 5.57 1.05
CA LEU A 347 -12.20 6.17 1.78
C LEU A 347 -11.51 7.30 1.01
N LEU A 348 -11.24 7.11 -0.29
CA LEU A 348 -10.62 8.14 -1.12
C LEU A 348 -11.50 9.39 -1.24
N ASN A 349 -12.82 9.21 -1.36
CA ASN A 349 -13.76 10.34 -1.34
C ASN A 349 -13.74 11.04 0.02
N ASP A 350 -13.79 10.29 1.12
CA ASP A 350 -13.75 10.85 2.48
C ASP A 350 -12.45 11.65 2.70
N ILE A 351 -11.30 11.19 2.14
CA ILE A 351 -10.04 11.95 2.14
C ILE A 351 -10.16 13.24 1.30
N LEU A 352 -10.72 13.17 0.09
CA LEU A 352 -10.81 14.34 -0.81
C LEU A 352 -11.72 15.44 -0.24
N ASP A 353 -12.73 15.07 0.54
CA ASP A 353 -13.70 15.97 1.17
C ASP A 353 -13.28 16.46 2.57
N TYR A 354 -12.18 15.93 3.12
CA TYR A 354 -11.74 16.26 4.48
C TYR A 354 -11.08 17.66 4.57
N GLU A 355 -11.29 18.36 5.67
CA GLU A 355 -10.70 19.68 5.89
C GLU A 355 -9.20 19.56 6.18
N GLY A 356 -8.36 20.34 5.48
CA GLY A 356 -6.91 20.28 5.64
C GLY A 356 -6.25 19.03 5.03
N THR A 357 -6.92 18.36 4.07
CA THR A 357 -6.42 17.15 3.42
C THR A 357 -5.00 17.28 2.86
N ILE A 358 -4.63 18.45 2.33
CA ILE A 358 -3.29 18.65 1.75
C ILE A 358 -2.22 18.48 2.81
N GLU A 359 -2.35 19.25 3.91
CA GLU A 359 -1.38 19.28 4.99
C GLU A 359 -1.30 17.91 5.66
N LEU A 360 -2.45 17.27 5.87
CA LEU A 360 -2.54 15.95 6.49
C LEU A 360 -1.97 14.85 5.61
N LEU A 361 -2.24 14.85 4.30
CA LEU A 361 -1.71 13.85 3.37
C LEU A 361 -0.20 14.01 3.17
N ALA A 362 0.29 15.25 3.05
CA ALA A 362 1.72 15.51 2.98
C ALA A 362 2.44 15.06 4.26
N ALA A 363 1.88 15.41 5.42
CA ALA A 363 2.39 14.98 6.72
C ALA A 363 2.32 13.46 6.90
N TRP A 364 1.25 12.82 6.43
CA TRP A 364 1.08 11.36 6.48
C TRP A 364 2.16 10.67 5.65
N VAL A 365 2.34 11.06 4.39
CA VAL A 365 3.38 10.48 3.50
C VAL A 365 4.78 10.62 4.08
N GLU A 366 5.10 11.78 4.69
CA GLU A 366 6.40 12.02 5.30
C GLU A 366 6.59 11.24 6.60
N LYS A 367 5.64 11.35 7.54
CA LYS A 367 5.74 10.70 8.85
C LYS A 367 5.70 9.18 8.77
N TRP A 368 4.97 8.62 7.81
CA TRP A 368 4.89 7.16 7.60
C TRP A 368 5.96 6.61 6.67
N GLU A 369 6.90 7.44 6.21
CA GLU A 369 8.03 7.05 5.36
C GLU A 369 7.60 6.24 4.12
N ILE A 370 6.48 6.65 3.50
CA ILE A 370 5.85 5.89 2.41
C ILE A 370 6.81 5.78 1.22
N SER A 371 6.84 4.59 0.60
CA SER A 371 7.73 4.33 -0.53
C SER A 371 7.38 5.21 -1.74
N TYR A 372 8.37 5.47 -2.59
CA TYR A 372 8.14 6.27 -3.79
C TYR A 372 7.12 5.64 -4.74
N ILE A 373 7.10 4.31 -4.85
CA ILE A 373 6.16 3.60 -5.71
C ILE A 373 4.74 3.73 -5.16
N ASP A 374 4.57 3.58 -3.85
CA ASP A 374 3.27 3.72 -3.19
C ASP A 374 2.74 5.16 -3.25
N ILE A 375 3.61 6.17 -3.15
CA ILE A 375 3.22 7.57 -3.35
C ILE A 375 2.64 7.80 -4.75
N LEU A 376 3.24 7.20 -5.80
CA LEU A 376 2.75 7.35 -7.16
C LEU A 376 1.40 6.66 -7.36
N ALA A 377 1.25 5.45 -6.82
CA ALA A 377 0.02 4.69 -6.91
C ALA A 377 -1.12 5.37 -6.12
N LEU A 378 -0.85 5.87 -4.91
CA LEU A 378 -1.81 6.66 -4.13
C LEU A 378 -2.23 7.93 -4.87
N ASN A 379 -1.28 8.66 -5.48
CA ASN A 379 -1.60 9.83 -6.29
C ASN A 379 -2.52 9.47 -7.46
N LYS A 380 -2.26 8.36 -8.16
CA LYS A 380 -3.11 7.90 -9.25
C LYS A 380 -4.54 7.61 -8.76
N LEU A 381 -4.69 6.85 -7.69
CA LEU A 381 -5.99 6.52 -7.09
C LEU A 381 -6.78 7.78 -6.69
N LEU A 382 -6.11 8.75 -6.05
CA LEU A 382 -6.74 10.01 -5.68
C LEU A 382 -7.24 10.79 -6.91
N LEU A 383 -6.46 10.84 -8.00
CA LEU A 383 -6.87 11.54 -9.23
C LEU A 383 -8.05 10.88 -9.94
N GLU A 384 -8.16 9.56 -9.85
CA GLU A 384 -9.28 8.77 -10.38
C GLU A 384 -10.55 8.94 -9.55
N ALA A 385 -10.40 9.18 -8.23
CA ALA A 385 -11.52 9.39 -7.31
C ALA A 385 -12.14 10.81 -7.36
N ILE A 386 -11.47 11.80 -7.96
CA ILE A 386 -11.98 13.18 -8.07
C ILE A 386 -13.33 13.21 -8.83
N LYS A 387 -14.36 13.76 -8.16
CA LYS A 387 -15.71 13.94 -8.73
C LYS A 387 -15.96 15.36 -9.26
N ASP A 388 -15.35 16.37 -8.65
CA ASP A 388 -15.61 17.77 -8.98
C ASP A 388 -14.35 18.66 -8.94
N ALA A 389 -14.53 19.92 -9.34
CA ALA A 389 -13.46 20.91 -9.41
C ALA A 389 -12.94 21.35 -8.02
N VAL A 390 -13.74 21.23 -6.96
CA VAL A 390 -13.33 21.57 -5.59
C VAL A 390 -12.34 20.54 -5.09
N GLN A 391 -12.68 19.25 -5.20
CA GLN A 391 -11.78 18.15 -4.87
C GLN A 391 -10.49 18.20 -5.70
N ALA A 392 -10.60 18.51 -7.01
CA ALA A 392 -9.44 18.70 -7.88
C ALA A 392 -8.52 19.85 -7.40
N LYS A 393 -9.08 20.97 -6.93
CA LYS A 393 -8.29 22.07 -6.38
C LYS A 393 -7.64 21.67 -5.05
N ASN A 394 -8.37 20.96 -4.20
CA ASN A 394 -7.87 20.50 -2.90
C ASN A 394 -6.68 19.55 -3.07
N ILE A 395 -6.68 18.62 -4.02
CA ILE A 395 -5.60 17.64 -4.13
C ILE A 395 -4.41 18.08 -5.01
N LEU A 396 -4.56 19.21 -5.72
CA LEU A 396 -3.52 19.74 -6.62
C LEU A 396 -2.16 20.00 -5.94
N PRO A 397 -2.09 20.59 -4.73
CA PRO A 397 -0.81 20.77 -4.04
C PRO A 397 -0.09 19.45 -3.73
N PHE A 398 -0.83 18.38 -3.42
CA PHE A 398 -0.26 17.05 -3.26
C PHE A 398 0.31 16.52 -4.57
N HIS A 399 -0.43 16.58 -5.68
CA HIS A 399 0.07 16.17 -6.99
C HIS A 399 1.33 17.00 -7.39
N LYS A 400 1.41 18.28 -7.03
CA LYS A 400 2.61 19.11 -7.23
C LYS A 400 3.81 18.62 -6.41
N LEU A 401 3.60 18.19 -5.16
CA LEU A 401 4.63 17.58 -4.33
C LEU A 401 5.13 16.25 -4.94
N VAL A 402 4.20 15.40 -5.39
CA VAL A 402 4.52 14.13 -6.06
C VAL A 402 5.29 14.38 -7.35
N ARG A 403 4.88 15.35 -8.17
CA ARG A 403 5.60 15.78 -9.37
C ARG A 403 7.05 16.19 -9.05
N GLY A 404 7.26 16.95 -7.99
CA GLY A 404 8.59 17.36 -7.55
C GLY A 404 9.49 16.17 -7.17
N LYS A 405 8.92 15.14 -6.53
CA LYS A 405 9.61 13.87 -6.23
C LYS A 405 9.88 13.07 -7.51
N TYR A 406 8.90 13.00 -8.42
CA TYR A 406 8.99 12.25 -9.68
C TYR A 406 10.10 12.77 -10.57
N GLN A 407 10.16 14.08 -10.80
CA GLN A 407 11.16 14.71 -11.67
C GLN A 407 12.59 14.60 -11.14
N LYS A 408 12.77 14.42 -9.83
CA LYS A 408 14.10 14.18 -9.23
C LYS A 408 14.57 12.74 -9.41
N LYS A 409 13.65 11.77 -9.37
CA LYS A 409 13.98 10.34 -9.46
C LYS A 409 13.99 9.79 -10.89
N ASN A 410 13.00 10.17 -11.71
CA ASN A 410 12.89 9.65 -13.07
C ASN A 410 13.65 10.53 -14.06
N LYS A 411 14.59 9.92 -14.80
CA LYS A 411 15.39 10.59 -15.83
C LYS A 411 14.90 10.31 -17.25
N ASP A 412 13.95 9.40 -17.43
CA ASP A 412 13.40 9.07 -18.73
C ASP A 412 12.51 10.20 -19.24
N ALA A 413 12.81 10.67 -20.45
CA ALA A 413 12.14 11.84 -21.04
C ALA A 413 10.68 11.55 -21.40
N ILE A 414 10.38 10.34 -21.90
CA ILE A 414 9.03 9.96 -22.33
C ILE A 414 8.11 9.82 -21.10
N ASN A 415 8.56 9.10 -20.07
CA ASN A 415 7.84 8.96 -18.82
C ASN A 415 7.60 10.31 -18.12
N ALA A 416 8.57 11.23 -18.19
CA ALA A 416 8.38 12.59 -17.69
C ALA A 416 7.30 13.38 -18.47
N VAL A 417 7.16 13.13 -19.78
CA VAL A 417 6.08 13.73 -20.59
C VAL A 417 4.73 13.12 -20.22
N ILE A 418 4.64 11.79 -20.07
CA ILE A 418 3.40 11.11 -19.65
C ILE A 418 2.93 11.62 -18.30
N PHE A 419 3.84 11.71 -17.32
CA PHE A 419 3.51 12.22 -16.00
C PHE A 419 3.04 13.69 -16.05
N ASP A 420 3.76 14.55 -16.78
CA ASP A 420 3.38 15.96 -16.91
C ASP A 420 2.09 16.16 -17.72
N TYR A 421 1.74 15.23 -18.62
CA TYR A 421 0.45 15.21 -19.31
C TYR A 421 -0.70 14.95 -18.33
N GLU A 422 -0.60 13.94 -17.47
CA GLU A 422 -1.63 13.70 -16.43
C GLU A 422 -1.70 14.85 -15.42
N TYR A 423 -0.55 15.44 -15.07
CA TYR A 423 -0.51 16.65 -14.24
C TYR A 423 -1.22 17.83 -14.91
N ALA A 424 -1.03 18.04 -16.22
CA ALA A 424 -1.73 19.07 -16.95
C ALA A 424 -3.25 18.81 -17.01
N ARG A 425 -3.68 17.56 -17.19
CA ARG A 425 -5.11 17.20 -17.10
C ARG A 425 -5.69 17.52 -15.72
N HIS A 426 -4.94 17.27 -14.65
CA HIS A 426 -5.34 17.66 -13.31
C HIS A 426 -5.47 19.18 -13.16
N LEU A 427 -4.48 19.95 -13.63
CA LEU A 427 -4.54 21.42 -13.63
C LEU A 427 -5.79 21.96 -14.33
N ILE A 428 -6.19 21.35 -15.45
CA ILE A 428 -7.42 21.72 -16.17
C ILE A 428 -8.66 21.45 -15.31
N LYS A 429 -8.75 20.27 -14.66
CA LYS A 429 -9.83 19.95 -13.71
C LYS A 429 -9.89 20.96 -12.55
N SER A 430 -8.73 21.48 -12.13
CA SER A 430 -8.61 22.50 -11.08
C SER A 430 -8.76 23.95 -11.60
N GLU A 431 -9.19 24.15 -12.85
CA GLU A 431 -9.36 25.46 -13.53
C GLU A 431 -8.07 26.27 -13.73
N GLN A 432 -6.89 25.65 -13.62
CA GLN A 432 -5.57 26.28 -13.82
C GLN A 432 -5.07 26.11 -15.28
N ASN A 433 -5.89 26.57 -16.22
CA ASN A 433 -5.67 26.35 -17.66
C ASN A 433 -4.34 26.93 -18.19
N ASP A 434 -3.91 28.09 -17.70
CA ASP A 434 -2.69 28.72 -18.19
C ASP A 434 -1.42 27.99 -17.77
N ASP A 435 -1.41 27.38 -16.58
CA ASP A 435 -0.28 26.56 -16.14
C ASP A 435 -0.27 25.21 -16.86
N ALA A 436 -1.44 24.62 -17.14
CA ALA A 436 -1.55 23.44 -17.99
C ALA A 436 -0.96 23.70 -19.38
N LYS A 437 -1.32 24.82 -20.03
CA LYS A 437 -0.75 25.24 -21.32
C LYS A 437 0.77 25.37 -21.28
N LYS A 438 1.33 26.01 -20.25
CA LYS A 438 2.78 26.21 -20.13
C LYS A 438 3.51 24.86 -20.08
N ILE A 439 2.99 23.92 -19.29
CA ILE A 439 3.60 22.59 -19.13
C ILE A 439 3.49 21.80 -20.44
N LEU A 440 2.30 21.75 -21.05
CA LEU A 440 2.07 21.02 -22.29
C LEU A 440 2.93 21.57 -23.44
N ASN A 441 2.98 22.89 -23.63
CA ASN A 441 3.82 23.51 -24.65
C ASN A 441 5.32 23.24 -24.41
N LYS A 442 5.76 23.22 -23.15
CA LYS A 442 7.16 22.86 -22.81
C LYS A 442 7.47 21.42 -23.20
N ARG A 443 6.59 20.47 -22.88
CA ARG A 443 6.78 19.05 -23.17
C ARG A 443 6.65 18.72 -24.65
N LEU A 444 5.74 19.39 -25.36
CA LEU A 444 5.60 19.27 -26.81
C LEU A 444 6.91 19.56 -27.55
N LYS A 445 7.67 20.58 -27.13
CA LYS A 445 8.98 20.93 -27.70
C LYS A 445 10.10 19.94 -27.38
N GLN A 446 9.90 19.05 -26.41
CA GLN A 446 10.89 18.07 -25.97
C GLN A 446 10.67 16.69 -26.60
N LEU A 447 9.50 16.46 -27.20
CA LEU A 447 9.24 15.27 -27.98
C LEU A 447 10.07 15.30 -29.27
N PRO A 448 10.65 14.17 -29.70
CA PRO A 448 11.45 14.12 -30.93
C PRO A 448 10.61 14.53 -32.15
N ASP A 449 11.24 15.19 -33.12
CA ASP A 449 10.60 15.53 -34.40
C ASP A 449 10.45 14.29 -35.29
N GLU A 450 9.37 14.31 -36.09
CA GLU A 450 8.68 13.27 -36.88
C GLU A 450 9.51 12.37 -37.84
N SER A 451 10.83 12.22 -37.70
CA SER A 451 11.63 11.66 -38.79
C SER A 451 11.96 10.16 -38.72
N ILE A 452 11.88 9.47 -37.57
CA ILE A 452 12.21 8.02 -37.47
C ILE A 452 11.56 7.31 -36.28
N SER A 453 11.65 7.92 -35.09
CA SER A 453 11.30 7.30 -33.80
C SER A 453 9.80 7.11 -33.55
N ASP A 454 8.97 7.68 -34.42
CA ASP A 454 7.51 7.60 -34.35
C ASP A 454 6.93 6.45 -35.21
N LEU A 455 7.72 5.93 -36.16
CA LEU A 455 7.34 4.79 -37.01
C LEU A 455 7.85 3.45 -36.47
N LEU A 456 8.77 3.49 -35.50
CA LEU A 456 9.35 2.30 -34.90
C LEU A 456 9.05 2.31 -33.40
N PRO A 457 8.45 1.25 -32.84
CA PRO A 457 8.33 1.12 -31.39
C PRO A 457 9.74 1.15 -30.77
N PRO A 458 9.95 1.84 -29.63
CA PRO A 458 11.21 1.73 -28.89
C PRO A 458 11.54 0.28 -28.58
N LYS A 459 12.84 -0.06 -28.54
CA LYS A 459 13.32 -1.45 -28.34
C LYS A 459 12.78 -2.15 -27.09
N ASP A 460 12.25 -1.40 -26.13
CA ASP A 460 11.72 -1.90 -24.85
C ASP A 460 10.24 -1.56 -24.63
N LEU A 461 9.48 -1.19 -25.68
CA LEU A 461 8.07 -0.82 -25.54
C LEU A 461 7.15 -2.01 -25.77
N ASP A 462 6.36 -2.32 -24.75
CA ASP A 462 5.15 -3.14 -24.85
C ASP A 462 4.27 -2.61 -25.99
N LEU A 463 4.06 -3.42 -27.03
CA LEU A 463 3.26 -3.10 -28.22
C LEU A 463 1.78 -2.89 -27.89
N MET A 464 1.34 -3.25 -26.68
CA MET A 464 0.01 -2.94 -26.12
C MET A 464 -0.02 -1.60 -25.34
N GLY A 465 1.14 -0.97 -25.14
CA GLY A 465 1.29 0.29 -24.43
C GLY A 465 1.11 1.51 -25.34
N ASN A 466 0.19 2.40 -24.96
CA ASN A 466 -0.16 3.68 -25.61
C ASN A 466 0.98 4.74 -25.77
N ALA A 467 2.26 4.35 -25.76
CA ALA A 467 3.40 5.25 -25.52
C ALA A 467 4.36 5.43 -26.73
N ALA A 468 3.83 5.54 -27.95
CA ALA A 468 4.60 6.07 -29.08
C ALA A 468 4.68 7.62 -29.02
N GLY A 469 5.81 8.21 -29.44
CA GLY A 469 6.06 9.66 -29.39
C GLY A 469 4.97 10.47 -30.12
N GLN A 470 4.55 10.01 -31.30
CA GLN A 470 3.46 10.60 -32.08
C GLN A 470 2.12 10.56 -31.35
N VAL A 471 1.79 9.45 -30.68
CA VAL A 471 0.53 9.31 -29.92
C VAL A 471 0.49 10.32 -28.76
N LEU A 472 1.60 10.48 -28.05
CA LEU A 472 1.72 11.48 -26.98
C LEU A 472 1.65 12.91 -27.54
N LYS A 473 2.29 13.17 -28.68
CA LYS A 473 2.21 14.47 -29.39
C LYS A 473 0.77 14.81 -29.74
N VAL A 474 0.03 13.87 -30.34
CA VAL A 474 -1.39 14.02 -30.67
C VAL A 474 -2.22 14.31 -29.42
N ARG A 475 -2.06 13.51 -28.35
CA ARG A 475 -2.80 13.71 -27.08
C ARG A 475 -2.55 15.09 -26.47
N ILE A 476 -1.30 15.58 -26.52
CA ILE A 476 -0.96 16.93 -26.03
C ILE A 476 -1.64 18.00 -26.90
N LEU A 477 -1.55 17.89 -28.22
CA LEU A 477 -2.16 18.84 -29.15
C LEU A 477 -3.69 18.90 -28.99
N GLU A 478 -4.36 17.75 -28.84
CA GLU A 478 -5.81 17.69 -28.59
C GLU A 478 -6.24 18.46 -27.33
N VAL A 479 -5.45 18.37 -26.26
CA VAL A 479 -5.71 19.13 -25.04
C VAL A 479 -5.45 20.61 -25.28
N LEU A 480 -4.36 20.97 -25.97
CA LEU A 480 -4.02 22.37 -26.27
C LEU A 480 -5.08 23.05 -27.16
N VAL A 481 -5.70 22.36 -28.13
CA VAL A 481 -6.80 22.91 -28.95
C VAL A 481 -7.92 23.47 -28.08
N LYS A 482 -8.27 22.78 -26.98
CA LYS A 482 -9.37 23.18 -26.09
C LYS A 482 -9.02 24.36 -25.19
N LEU A 483 -7.73 24.62 -25.00
CA LEU A 483 -7.24 25.65 -24.08
C LEU A 483 -6.83 26.94 -24.80
N GLU A 484 -6.35 26.85 -26.03
CA GLU A 484 -5.82 27.97 -26.80
C GLU A 484 -6.92 28.85 -27.43
N SER A 485 -6.56 30.07 -27.82
CA SER A 485 -7.47 30.95 -28.57
C SER A 485 -7.77 30.37 -29.96
N GLU A 486 -8.90 30.74 -30.56
CA GLU A 486 -9.35 30.22 -31.87
C GLU A 486 -8.24 30.21 -32.93
N LYS A 487 -7.48 31.32 -33.04
CA LYS A 487 -6.39 31.44 -34.01
C LYS A 487 -5.28 30.38 -33.81
N LYS A 488 -4.88 30.12 -32.56
CA LYS A 488 -3.85 29.11 -32.24
C LYS A 488 -4.41 27.70 -32.28
N ALA A 489 -5.64 27.51 -31.80
CA ALA A 489 -6.36 26.26 -31.89
C ALA A 489 -6.47 25.80 -33.35
N LEU A 490 -6.68 26.72 -34.30
CA LEU A 490 -6.65 26.44 -35.73
C LEU A 490 -5.29 25.89 -36.20
N GLU A 491 -4.18 26.55 -35.85
CA GLU A 491 -2.86 26.08 -36.23
C GLU A 491 -2.58 24.68 -35.66
N ILE A 492 -3.05 24.41 -34.45
CA ILE A 492 -2.96 23.06 -33.85
C ILE A 492 -3.87 22.06 -34.58
N LYS A 493 -5.10 22.43 -34.97
CA LYS A 493 -5.99 21.57 -35.78
C LYS A 493 -5.37 21.22 -37.13
N LYS A 494 -4.67 22.17 -37.79
CA LYS A 494 -3.90 21.88 -39.02
C LYS A 494 -2.78 20.88 -38.75
N GLN A 495 -2.05 21.03 -37.65
CA GLN A 495 -1.01 20.08 -37.26
C GLN A 495 -1.59 18.70 -37.00
N LEU A 496 -2.70 18.60 -36.28
CA LEU A 496 -3.42 17.34 -36.03
C LEU A 496 -3.88 16.67 -37.33
N ALA A 497 -4.46 17.42 -38.27
CA ALA A 497 -4.86 16.89 -39.57
C ALA A 497 -3.66 16.47 -40.45
N THR A 498 -2.49 17.09 -40.27
CA THR A 498 -1.25 16.69 -40.95
C THR A 498 -0.67 15.41 -40.35
N LEU A 499 -0.73 15.26 -39.02
CA LEU A 499 -0.25 14.09 -38.30
C LEU A 499 -1.13 12.86 -38.52
N GLN A 500 -2.45 13.07 -38.64
CA GLN A 500 -3.45 12.00 -38.77
C GLN A 500 -4.42 12.31 -39.93
N PRO A 501 -3.94 12.32 -41.20
CA PRO A 501 -4.73 12.75 -42.35
C PRO A 501 -5.90 11.83 -42.67
N LEU A 502 -5.89 10.60 -42.16
CA LEU A 502 -6.94 9.60 -42.38
C LEU A 502 -8.05 9.64 -41.30
N VAL A 503 -8.01 10.60 -40.37
CA VAL A 503 -9.06 10.77 -39.35
C VAL A 503 -10.06 11.82 -39.83
N VAL A 504 -11.19 11.37 -40.39
CA VAL A 504 -12.20 12.22 -41.05
C VAL A 504 -12.67 13.38 -40.17
N ASN A 505 -12.89 13.15 -38.87
CA ASN A 505 -13.32 14.20 -37.94
C ASN A 505 -12.36 15.41 -37.89
N ARG A 506 -11.06 15.21 -38.17
CA ARG A 506 -10.08 16.32 -38.25
C ARG A 506 -10.27 17.18 -39.49
N LEU A 507 -10.77 16.59 -40.58
CA LEU A 507 -11.11 17.32 -41.81
C LEU A 507 -12.40 18.09 -41.61
N ASP A 508 -13.40 17.52 -40.94
CA ASP A 508 -14.65 18.22 -40.58
C ASP A 508 -14.36 19.48 -39.75
N ASP A 509 -13.47 19.36 -38.78
CA ASP A 509 -12.95 20.47 -37.97
C ASP A 509 -12.34 21.62 -38.80
N LEU A 510 -11.75 21.31 -39.97
CA LEU A 510 -11.16 22.27 -40.89
C LEU A 510 -12.17 22.81 -41.91
N ILE A 511 -13.19 22.03 -42.29
CA ILE A 511 -14.26 22.42 -43.22
C ILE A 511 -15.16 23.49 -42.58
N GLN A 512 -15.47 23.35 -41.30
CA GLN A 512 -16.35 24.28 -40.58
C GLN A 512 -15.71 25.66 -40.30
N TYR A 513 -14.50 25.92 -40.79
CA TYR A 513 -13.73 27.10 -40.47
C TYR A 513 -13.83 28.22 -41.53
N ALA A 514 -13.61 29.48 -41.13
CA ALA A 514 -13.79 30.67 -41.97
C ALA A 514 -12.78 30.83 -43.13
N ASP A 515 -11.63 30.14 -43.11
CA ASP A 515 -10.67 30.18 -44.21
C ASP A 515 -11.14 29.29 -45.37
N LEU A 516 -11.79 29.92 -46.35
CA LEU A 516 -12.34 29.28 -47.54
C LEU A 516 -11.35 28.40 -48.30
N LYS A 517 -10.05 28.74 -48.28
CA LYS A 517 -9.03 27.97 -49.00
C LYS A 517 -8.71 26.66 -48.28
N ILE A 518 -8.69 26.69 -46.95
CA ILE A 518 -8.42 25.52 -46.12
C ILE A 518 -9.65 24.63 -46.06
N ALA A 519 -10.83 25.22 -45.86
CA ALA A 519 -12.11 24.52 -45.90
C ALA A 519 -12.31 23.81 -47.26
N GLY A 520 -12.03 24.49 -48.38
CA GLY A 520 -12.13 23.88 -49.71
C GLY A 520 -11.13 22.74 -49.95
N LYS A 521 -9.92 22.80 -49.37
CA LYS A 521 -8.96 21.69 -49.42
C LYS A 521 -9.41 20.51 -48.55
N ALA A 522 -9.90 20.78 -47.34
CA ALA A 522 -10.38 19.75 -46.44
C ALA A 522 -11.62 19.04 -46.99
N SER A 523 -12.54 19.77 -47.65
CA SER A 523 -13.70 19.19 -48.35
C SER A 523 -13.28 18.22 -49.43
N LYS A 524 -12.35 18.63 -50.30
CA LYS A 524 -11.81 17.75 -51.37
C LYS A 524 -11.11 16.51 -50.81
N LEU A 525 -10.34 16.66 -49.73
CA LEU A 525 -9.70 15.51 -49.09
C LEU A 525 -10.73 14.57 -48.48
N LYS A 526 -11.79 15.10 -47.88
CA LYS A 526 -12.90 14.30 -47.34
C LYS A 526 -13.64 13.57 -48.45
N GLU A 527 -13.97 14.25 -49.55
CA GLU A 527 -14.58 13.65 -50.74
C GLU A 527 -13.73 12.48 -51.25
N VAL A 528 -12.41 12.66 -51.36
CA VAL A 528 -11.48 11.59 -51.80
C VAL A 528 -11.46 10.37 -50.85
N MET A 529 -11.76 10.57 -49.57
CA MET A 529 -11.79 9.50 -48.57
C MET A 529 -13.12 8.73 -48.53
N GLU A 530 -14.18 9.25 -49.16
CA GLU A 530 -15.47 8.56 -49.25
C GLU A 530 -15.43 7.43 -50.29
N ALA A 531 -16.36 6.47 -50.19
CA ALA A 531 -16.47 5.39 -51.16
C ALA A 531 -16.77 5.97 -52.56
N GLY A 532 -15.95 5.63 -53.56
CA GLY A 532 -16.03 6.25 -54.89
C GLY A 532 -15.48 7.68 -54.97
N GLY A 533 -14.83 8.18 -53.91
CA GLY A 533 -14.28 9.52 -53.81
C GLY A 533 -13.16 9.85 -54.80
N LEU A 534 -12.50 8.81 -55.32
CA LEU A 534 -11.48 8.93 -56.38
C LEU A 534 -12.08 8.93 -57.79
N VAL A 535 -13.40 8.79 -57.94
CA VAL A 535 -14.10 8.81 -59.23
C VAL A 535 -14.28 10.25 -59.70
N PHE A 536 -13.18 10.92 -60.06
CA PHE A 536 -13.19 12.24 -60.71
C PHE A 536 -13.61 12.09 -62.16
N HIS A 537 -14.92 12.05 -62.43
CA HIS A 537 -15.54 11.92 -63.75
C HIS A 537 -15.04 10.72 -64.58
N GLU A 538 -15.97 10.01 -65.22
CA GLU A 538 -15.66 9.07 -66.30
C GLU A 538 -15.13 9.83 -67.52
N THR A 539 -13.99 10.51 -67.42
CA THR A 539 -13.20 10.75 -68.62
C THR A 539 -12.55 9.43 -68.98
N ALA A 540 -13.25 8.69 -69.85
CA ALA A 540 -12.62 7.68 -70.69
C ALA A 540 -11.28 8.22 -71.21
N PRO A 541 -10.25 7.38 -71.31
CA PRO A 541 -8.89 7.81 -71.64
C PRO A 541 -8.91 8.64 -72.92
N GLY A 542 -8.59 9.93 -72.78
CA GLY A 542 -7.97 10.65 -73.88
C GLY A 542 -6.58 10.07 -74.04
N ASP A 543 -6.20 9.81 -75.30
CA ASP A 543 -4.98 9.19 -75.81
C ASP A 543 -3.69 9.91 -75.35
N THR A 544 -3.49 9.98 -74.04
CA THR A 544 -2.41 10.68 -73.36
C THR A 544 -1.27 9.70 -73.23
N LYS A 545 -0.42 9.68 -74.25
CA LYS A 545 0.85 8.94 -74.18
C LYS A 545 1.63 9.39 -72.96
N TYR A 546 1.75 8.52 -71.95
CA TYR A 546 2.59 8.79 -70.80
C TYR A 546 4.02 9.04 -71.28
N HIS A 547 4.70 10.01 -70.68
CA HIS A 547 6.13 10.20 -70.86
C HIS A 547 6.87 9.49 -69.74
N LYS A 548 8.05 8.94 -70.07
CA LYS A 548 8.96 8.36 -69.08
C LYS A 548 9.30 9.44 -68.05
N LEU A 549 9.08 9.15 -66.77
CA LEU A 549 9.36 10.11 -65.70
C LEU A 549 10.88 10.24 -65.52
N PRO A 550 11.42 11.47 -65.47
CA PRO A 550 12.84 11.66 -65.16
C PRO A 550 13.16 11.09 -63.78
N HIS A 551 14.26 10.34 -63.65
CA HIS A 551 14.66 9.73 -62.37
C HIS A 551 14.75 10.75 -61.22
N LYS A 552 15.19 11.99 -61.50
CA LYS A 552 15.22 13.09 -60.52
C LYS A 552 13.83 13.44 -59.97
N LEU A 553 12.79 13.39 -60.80
CA LEU A 553 11.41 13.66 -60.39
C LEU A 553 10.88 12.51 -59.53
N ILE A 554 11.20 11.26 -59.90
CA ILE A 554 10.84 10.07 -59.12
C ILE A 554 11.47 10.14 -57.72
N GLU A 555 12.77 10.41 -57.62
CA GLU A 555 13.48 10.53 -56.33
C GLU A 555 13.00 11.72 -55.47
N LYS A 556 12.71 12.88 -56.08
CA LYS A 556 12.33 14.09 -55.34
C LYS A 556 10.85 14.14 -54.95
N SER A 557 9.96 13.54 -55.74
CA SER A 557 8.51 13.73 -55.59
C SER A 557 7.75 12.46 -55.23
N LEU A 558 8.22 11.27 -55.64
CA LEU A 558 7.54 10.00 -55.36
C LEU A 558 8.18 9.24 -54.20
N ARG A 559 9.51 9.32 -54.04
CA ARG A 559 10.20 8.67 -52.92
C ARG A 559 9.99 9.44 -51.63
N HIS A 560 9.53 8.75 -50.58
CA HIS A 560 9.37 9.32 -49.24
C HIS A 560 10.69 9.98 -48.78
N PRO A 561 10.68 11.21 -48.22
CA PRO A 561 11.89 11.92 -47.79
C PRO A 561 12.81 11.09 -46.90
N ALA A 562 12.23 10.32 -45.98
CA ALA A 562 12.97 9.49 -45.04
C ALA A 562 13.65 8.27 -45.72
N SER A 563 13.21 7.85 -46.91
CA SER A 563 13.79 6.72 -47.64
C SER A 563 14.81 7.13 -48.71
N ARG A 564 15.09 8.43 -48.90
CA ARG A 564 16.07 8.94 -49.90
C ARG A 564 17.51 8.61 -49.49
N LYS A 565 18.49 8.82 -50.39
CA LYS A 565 19.92 8.52 -50.14
C LYS A 565 20.50 9.16 -48.88
N ASP A 566 20.03 10.33 -48.49
CA ASP A 566 20.42 11.04 -47.25
C ASP A 566 19.36 10.89 -46.14
N GLY A 567 18.33 10.09 -46.40
CA GLY A 567 17.23 9.79 -45.50
C GLY A 567 17.57 8.65 -44.55
N SER A 568 16.93 8.69 -43.39
CA SER A 568 17.10 7.80 -42.26
C SER A 568 16.83 6.31 -42.51
N PHE A 569 15.94 5.96 -43.45
CA PHE A 569 15.57 4.58 -43.79
C PHE A 569 16.46 3.93 -44.86
N SER A 570 17.39 4.68 -45.47
CA SER A 570 18.31 4.15 -46.49
C SER A 570 19.18 2.99 -45.98
N ASN A 571 19.47 2.94 -44.68
CA ASN A 571 20.27 1.90 -44.04
C ASN A 571 19.43 0.72 -43.52
N ILE A 572 18.17 0.94 -43.12
CA ILE A 572 17.26 -0.08 -42.58
C ILE A 572 16.69 -0.97 -43.69
N GLN A 573 16.44 -0.40 -44.88
CA GLN A 573 15.96 -1.15 -46.06
C GLN A 573 16.89 -2.30 -46.48
N LYS A 574 18.20 -2.19 -46.22
CA LYS A 574 19.16 -3.26 -46.50
C LYS A 574 19.00 -4.47 -45.57
N TRP A 575 18.36 -4.29 -44.42
CA TRP A 575 18.19 -5.31 -43.38
C TRP A 575 16.85 -6.05 -43.52
N LEU A 576 15.79 -5.35 -43.95
CA LEU A 576 14.43 -5.88 -44.13
C LEU A 576 14.19 -6.59 -45.47
N ALA A 577 15.08 -6.45 -46.46
CA ALA A 577 14.96 -7.06 -47.79
C ALA A 577 15.10 -8.61 -47.84
N LYS A 578 14.74 -9.32 -46.75
CA LYS A 578 14.75 -10.78 -46.64
C LYS A 578 13.33 -11.35 -46.47
N VAL A 579 12.33 -10.79 -47.16
CA VAL A 579 10.99 -11.40 -47.20
C VAL A 579 11.04 -12.63 -48.11
N GLU A 580 10.50 -13.76 -47.66
CA GLU A 580 10.35 -14.96 -48.49
C GLU A 580 9.38 -14.65 -49.65
N VAL A 581 9.91 -14.69 -50.88
CA VAL A 581 9.11 -14.55 -52.09
C VAL A 581 8.27 -15.84 -52.25
N PRO A 582 6.94 -15.75 -52.41
CA PRO A 582 6.10 -16.92 -52.65
C PRO A 582 6.60 -17.77 -53.82
N ASP A 583 6.36 -19.08 -53.79
CA ASP A 583 6.74 -19.97 -54.88
C ASP A 583 6.05 -19.54 -56.19
N TYR A 584 6.84 -18.95 -57.07
CA TYR A 584 6.44 -18.42 -58.36
C TYR A 584 5.81 -19.48 -59.28
N SER A 585 6.17 -20.77 -59.10
CA SER A 585 5.59 -21.87 -59.88
C SER A 585 4.12 -22.15 -59.50
N MET A 586 3.76 -22.00 -58.22
CA MET A 586 2.38 -22.13 -57.75
C MET A 586 1.50 -20.99 -58.25
N ILE A 587 2.02 -19.76 -58.28
CA ILE A 587 1.26 -18.59 -58.78
C ILE A 587 0.89 -18.76 -60.25
N LYS A 588 1.81 -19.24 -61.09
CA LYS A 588 1.52 -19.55 -62.50
C LYS A 588 0.44 -20.61 -62.69
N SER A 589 0.32 -21.55 -61.75
CA SER A 589 -0.57 -22.70 -61.86
C SER A 589 -2.00 -22.38 -61.39
N TYR A 590 -2.17 -21.44 -60.46
CA TYR A 590 -3.47 -21.14 -59.83
C TYR A 590 -4.02 -19.73 -60.11
N SER A 591 -3.24 -18.87 -60.80
CA SER A 591 -3.66 -17.52 -61.17
C SER A 591 -3.74 -17.35 -62.68
N GLU A 592 -4.63 -16.48 -63.12
CA GLU A 592 -4.80 -16.12 -64.53
C GLU A 592 -3.78 -15.05 -64.93
N GLN A 593 -3.06 -15.22 -66.04
CA GLN A 593 -2.13 -14.17 -66.50
C GLN A 593 -2.90 -13.00 -67.12
N LEU A 594 -2.49 -11.77 -66.82
CA LEU A 594 -3.07 -10.56 -67.40
C LEU A 594 -2.94 -10.57 -68.93
N THR A 595 -4.06 -10.36 -69.62
CA THR A 595 -4.11 -10.16 -71.07
C THR A 595 -5.03 -9.00 -71.42
N GLU A 596 -4.67 -8.25 -72.46
CA GLU A 596 -5.46 -7.13 -72.98
C GLU A 596 -6.90 -7.54 -73.34
N LYS A 597 -7.08 -8.75 -73.88
CA LYS A 597 -8.40 -9.25 -74.29
C LYS A 597 -9.37 -9.47 -73.12
N ARG A 598 -8.87 -9.91 -71.97
CA ARG A 598 -9.72 -10.29 -70.81
C ARG A 598 -9.86 -9.17 -69.80
N HIS A 599 -8.80 -8.39 -69.60
CA HIS A 599 -8.77 -7.28 -68.64
C HIS A 599 -8.17 -6.03 -69.28
N PRO A 600 -8.86 -5.40 -70.26
CA PRO A 600 -8.31 -4.29 -71.04
C PRO A 600 -7.91 -3.09 -70.17
N LEU A 601 -8.74 -2.73 -69.19
CA LEU A 601 -8.49 -1.59 -68.29
C LEU A 601 -7.25 -1.79 -67.42
N LEU A 602 -7.11 -2.97 -66.80
CA LEU A 602 -5.93 -3.29 -65.97
C LEU A 602 -4.66 -3.34 -66.84
N ASN A 603 -4.76 -3.89 -68.05
CA ASN A 603 -3.66 -3.97 -68.99
C ASN A 603 -3.14 -2.58 -69.40
N GLU A 604 -4.05 -1.65 -69.72
CA GLU A 604 -3.73 -0.25 -70.00
C GLU A 604 -2.99 0.40 -68.82
N ILE A 605 -3.57 0.34 -67.62
CA ILE A 605 -2.99 0.87 -66.37
C ILE A 605 -1.57 0.36 -66.15
N VAL A 606 -1.36 -0.96 -66.26
CA VAL A 606 -0.06 -1.59 -66.04
C VAL A 606 0.95 -1.13 -67.09
N ILE A 607 0.57 -1.06 -68.37
CA ILE A 607 1.45 -0.61 -69.45
C ILE A 607 1.89 0.84 -69.22
N ASP A 608 0.95 1.72 -68.89
CA ASP A 608 1.20 3.13 -68.64
C ASP A 608 2.18 3.33 -67.47
N ILE A 609 1.97 2.63 -66.36
CA ILE A 609 2.83 2.74 -65.19
C ILE A 609 4.19 2.09 -65.46
N LYS A 610 4.26 0.95 -66.17
CA LYS A 610 5.53 0.31 -66.58
C LYS A 610 6.36 1.27 -67.41
N TYR A 611 5.72 1.99 -68.33
CA TYR A 611 6.39 2.97 -69.16
C TYR A 611 6.84 4.19 -68.35
N ALA A 612 5.97 4.74 -67.49
CA ALA A 612 6.27 5.91 -66.67
C ALA A 612 7.44 5.66 -65.70
N LEU A 613 7.47 4.50 -65.04
CA LEU A 613 8.51 4.10 -64.07
C LEU A 613 9.70 3.37 -64.71
N ASN A 614 9.66 3.07 -66.01
CA ASN A 614 10.69 2.30 -66.72
C ASN A 614 10.94 0.91 -66.11
N ILE A 615 9.85 0.17 -65.87
CA ILE A 615 9.89 -1.21 -65.38
C ILE A 615 9.73 -2.17 -66.57
N GLU A 616 10.81 -2.85 -66.95
CA GLU A 616 10.82 -3.73 -68.13
C GLU A 616 10.25 -5.14 -67.83
N ASN A 617 10.68 -5.75 -66.72
CA ASN A 617 10.41 -7.16 -66.38
C ASN A 617 9.36 -7.33 -65.28
N LEU A 618 8.12 -6.88 -65.54
CA LEU A 618 6.96 -7.11 -64.66
C LEU A 618 5.92 -8.00 -65.35
N GLU A 619 5.56 -9.09 -64.69
CA GLU A 619 4.41 -9.93 -65.00
C GLU A 619 3.23 -9.62 -64.07
N VAL A 620 2.00 -9.79 -64.55
CA VAL A 620 0.80 -9.53 -63.73
C VAL A 620 -0.14 -10.72 -63.79
N TYR A 621 -0.64 -11.13 -62.64
CA TYR A 621 -1.53 -12.27 -62.45
C TYR A 621 -2.80 -11.86 -61.70
N ILE A 622 -3.92 -12.47 -62.07
CA ILE A 622 -5.23 -12.31 -61.44
C ILE A 622 -5.52 -13.54 -60.56
N SER A 623 -5.69 -13.34 -59.26
CA SER A 623 -6.04 -14.40 -58.31
C SER A 623 -7.55 -14.52 -58.10
N LYS A 624 -8.03 -15.72 -57.74
CA LYS A 624 -9.46 -16.04 -57.48
C LYS A 624 -9.59 -16.88 -56.19
N GLY A 625 -10.82 -17.11 -55.73
CA GLY A 625 -11.09 -17.91 -54.53
C GLY A 625 -10.64 -17.20 -53.24
N ASP A 626 -10.00 -17.90 -52.30
CA ASP A 626 -9.59 -17.35 -50.99
C ASP A 626 -8.57 -16.18 -51.06
N LYS A 627 -8.03 -15.90 -52.24
CA LYS A 627 -7.12 -14.78 -52.54
C LYS A 627 -7.70 -13.83 -53.59
N SER A 628 -9.02 -13.74 -53.69
CA SER A 628 -9.71 -12.88 -54.66
C SER A 628 -9.65 -11.38 -54.33
N VAL A 629 -9.19 -11.00 -53.12
CA VAL A 629 -9.05 -9.61 -52.65
C VAL A 629 -7.59 -9.32 -52.31
N GLY A 630 -7.13 -8.13 -52.67
CA GLY A 630 -5.79 -7.60 -52.44
C GLY A 630 -5.01 -7.32 -53.73
N ILE A 631 -4.06 -6.38 -53.66
CA ILE A 631 -3.07 -6.14 -54.72
C ILE A 631 -1.69 -6.17 -54.07
N SER A 632 -0.75 -6.93 -54.63
CA SER A 632 0.57 -7.13 -54.01
C SER A 632 1.67 -7.31 -55.06
N GLY A 633 2.73 -6.50 -54.94
CA GLY A 633 3.95 -6.63 -55.73
C GLY A 633 5.01 -7.51 -55.06
N PHE A 634 5.70 -8.33 -55.85
CA PHE A 634 6.81 -9.18 -55.40
C PHE A 634 8.09 -8.96 -56.22
N GLU A 635 9.23 -8.80 -55.53
CA GLU A 635 10.56 -8.48 -56.11
C GLU A 635 11.27 -9.67 -56.79
N GLY A 636 10.53 -10.71 -57.22
CA GLY A 636 11.08 -11.92 -57.83
C GLY A 636 11.84 -11.71 -59.15
N THR A 637 12.31 -12.83 -59.75
CA THR A 637 12.92 -12.84 -61.10
C THR A 637 12.14 -13.76 -62.04
N PRO A 638 11.20 -13.25 -62.86
CA PRO A 638 10.83 -11.83 -63.04
C PRO A 638 10.02 -11.27 -61.86
N MET A 639 9.94 -9.93 -61.75
CA MET A 639 9.04 -9.30 -60.79
C MET A 639 7.61 -9.59 -61.20
N TYR A 640 6.72 -9.74 -60.22
CA TYR A 640 5.31 -9.96 -60.52
C TYR A 640 4.37 -9.22 -59.58
N LEU A 641 3.20 -8.88 -60.11
CA LEU A 641 2.09 -8.26 -59.40
C LEU A 641 0.92 -9.25 -59.37
N ILE A 642 0.32 -9.46 -58.21
CA ILE A 642 -0.94 -10.21 -58.07
C ILE A 642 -2.06 -9.21 -57.81
N VAL A 643 -3.13 -9.30 -58.60
CA VAL A 643 -4.35 -8.50 -58.46
C VAL A 643 -5.51 -9.45 -58.16
N GLY A 644 -6.20 -9.24 -57.05
CA GLY A 644 -7.41 -9.99 -56.71
C GLY A 644 -8.51 -9.77 -57.74
N GLY A 645 -9.12 -10.86 -58.23
CA GLY A 645 -10.20 -10.82 -59.22
C GLY A 645 -11.43 -10.02 -58.77
N ASP A 646 -11.72 -9.97 -57.47
CA ASP A 646 -12.85 -9.23 -56.91
C ASP A 646 -12.67 -7.71 -57.04
N HIS A 647 -11.46 -7.21 -57.26
CA HIS A 647 -11.21 -5.80 -57.56
C HIS A 647 -11.56 -5.43 -59.02
N LEU A 648 -11.73 -6.42 -59.89
CA LEU A 648 -12.02 -6.24 -61.31
C LEU A 648 -13.49 -6.56 -61.65
N ASP A 649 -14.21 -7.23 -60.75
CA ASP A 649 -15.61 -7.59 -60.91
C ASP A 649 -16.53 -6.45 -60.44
N LYS A 650 -17.35 -5.90 -61.34
CA LYS A 650 -18.25 -4.78 -61.04
C LYS A 650 -19.34 -5.11 -60.02
N GLU A 651 -19.67 -6.39 -59.87
CA GLU A 651 -20.69 -6.86 -58.92
C GLU A 651 -20.10 -7.13 -57.53
N SER A 652 -18.77 -7.11 -57.39
CA SER A 652 -18.09 -7.29 -56.12
C SER A 652 -18.15 -6.03 -55.27
N ILE A 653 -18.35 -6.20 -53.96
CA ILE A 653 -18.23 -5.10 -52.97
C ILE A 653 -16.80 -4.53 -52.90
N HIS A 654 -15.82 -5.24 -53.45
CA HIS A 654 -14.42 -4.86 -53.50
C HIS A 654 -14.00 -4.28 -54.86
N TYR A 655 -14.94 -4.07 -55.78
CA TYR A 655 -14.66 -3.49 -57.09
C TYR A 655 -13.91 -2.16 -56.96
N LEU A 656 -12.85 -1.99 -57.75
CA LEU A 656 -12.13 -0.73 -57.86
C LEU A 656 -12.42 -0.09 -59.23
N GLY A 657 -12.93 1.14 -59.21
CA GLY A 657 -13.05 1.94 -60.43
C GLY A 657 -11.68 2.22 -61.07
N TYR A 658 -11.66 2.70 -62.31
CA TYR A 658 -10.42 2.91 -63.07
C TYR A 658 -9.35 3.69 -62.29
N GLN A 659 -9.72 4.80 -61.64
CA GLN A 659 -8.77 5.64 -60.90
C GLN A 659 -8.28 4.96 -59.60
N GLU A 660 -9.15 4.24 -58.89
CA GLU A 660 -8.82 3.52 -57.67
C GLU A 660 -7.88 2.36 -57.97
N LEU A 661 -8.21 1.58 -59.01
CA LEU A 661 -7.39 0.49 -59.50
C LEU A 661 -6.03 1.01 -59.97
N LYS A 662 -6.01 2.11 -60.74
CA LYS A 662 -4.79 2.76 -61.19
C LYS A 662 -3.92 3.24 -60.05
N PHE A 663 -4.52 3.86 -59.03
CA PHE A 663 -3.81 4.29 -57.84
C PHE A 663 -3.20 3.09 -57.09
N ALA A 664 -3.99 2.06 -56.81
CA ALA A 664 -3.54 0.90 -56.07
C ALA A 664 -2.41 0.14 -56.81
N VAL A 665 -2.56 -0.06 -58.12
CA VAL A 665 -1.52 -0.66 -58.98
C VAL A 665 -0.26 0.22 -59.03
N ALA A 666 -0.41 1.54 -59.15
CA ALA A 666 0.73 2.46 -59.18
C ALA A 666 1.53 2.45 -57.86
N VAL A 667 0.85 2.36 -56.72
CA VAL A 667 1.51 2.25 -55.40
C VAL A 667 2.35 0.97 -55.32
N GLU A 668 1.78 -0.18 -55.67
CA GLU A 668 2.49 -1.47 -55.62
C GLU A 668 3.65 -1.53 -56.62
N MET A 669 3.46 -1.01 -57.84
CA MET A 669 4.55 -0.91 -58.82
C MET A 669 5.65 0.08 -58.42
N ALA A 670 5.29 1.16 -57.71
CA ALA A 670 6.28 2.08 -57.14
C ALA A 670 7.11 1.40 -56.04
N HIS A 671 6.49 0.56 -55.19
CA HIS A 671 7.22 -0.26 -54.21
C HIS A 671 8.24 -1.18 -54.88
N LEU A 672 7.83 -1.87 -55.96
CA LEU A 672 8.72 -2.70 -56.78
C LEU A 672 9.87 -1.90 -57.39
N TYR A 673 9.58 -0.72 -57.94
CA TYR A 673 10.59 0.17 -58.52
C TYR A 673 11.64 0.60 -57.48
N PHE A 674 11.19 0.96 -56.27
CA PHE A 674 12.09 1.41 -55.21
C PHE A 674 12.77 0.26 -54.46
N LYS A 675 12.39 -1.00 -54.72
CA LYS A 675 12.83 -2.19 -53.97
C LYS A 675 12.63 -2.03 -52.47
N HIS A 676 11.48 -1.49 -52.12
CA HIS A 676 11.09 -1.32 -50.74
C HIS A 676 10.25 -2.54 -50.36
N SER A 677 10.81 -3.43 -49.54
CA SER A 677 9.99 -4.36 -48.76
C SER A 677 9.02 -3.52 -47.94
N ARG A 678 7.73 -3.85 -48.04
CA ARG A 678 6.65 -3.18 -47.29
C ARG A 678 7.04 -3.24 -45.81
N ILE A 679 7.19 -2.10 -45.16
CA ILE A 679 7.31 -2.04 -43.70
C ILE A 679 5.87 -1.87 -43.22
N THR A 680 5.29 -2.94 -42.75
CA THR A 680 3.99 -2.94 -42.08
C THR A 680 4.21 -2.88 -40.58
N SER A 681 3.18 -2.53 -39.80
CA SER A 681 3.27 -2.51 -38.33
C SER A 681 3.51 -3.89 -37.69
N THR A 682 3.53 -4.95 -38.51
CA THR A 682 3.76 -6.34 -38.12
C THR A 682 5.15 -6.86 -38.48
N ASP A 683 5.97 -6.07 -39.18
CA ASP A 683 7.39 -6.32 -39.44
C ASP A 683 8.28 -5.63 -38.39
#